data_AF-A0A7C4GFE6-F1
#
_entry.id   AF-A0A7C4GFE6-F1
#
_cell.length_a   1.000
_cell.length_b   1.000
_cell.length_c   1.000
_cell.angle_alpha   90.00
_cell.angle_beta   90.00
_cell.angle_gamma   90.00
#
_symmetry.space_group_name_H-M   'P 1'
#
loop_
_entity.id
_entity.type
_entity.pdbx_description
1 polymer ?
#
loop_
_entity_poly.entity_id
_entity_poly.type
_entity_poly.pdbx_seq_one_letter_code
_entity_poly.pdbx_strand_id
1 'polypeptide(L)'
;MSPKNRGSGTALLMLLLAAGLAMAATTASGPVLRPARPVPHYHWAPTDLVATPCYNTDCPDEAVWAPSAPLGEPDGNWVSVPPPSTEPNRMCSANCYDETNDLLYMIGGDPAGYYGVANCQRFNPVTNTWTNLANMGTACTWLDGEGAFVQRLGKIYICGGYTGSALATVQEYTVATNTWTTRASMSSATLAHQSGIWRDSLIYICGGTGPSLTGSAVVQIYNPFTNTWTTGTSMPEAGDMGSGTILGDTIYITNSYNRSSGTLWTSARKGAINPSNPATITWSTWTGVATLGFNGGTTRLGGKIYRLGGFASLSGGPHKRGWVYTPGGAVDTLPWLPSPPNTGVARCNFLNRREAGNELFKFAGDDEGDWSTPNNTYYRNQFTPPHDVGVSAIVEPAGGRLTPGTPIVPTVVVKNYGLNAETDVPVYFVVDSISGDNVYSEVTLVTLAVGGEETLAFPDWTPNCELWGGYKIRAFTALVGDAIPTNDTLKMVGLYTQDEILSYPGASAPTIDGFMAPGEWNDAYAANISNGLGRGMSGNNPFGPNAAWAYFKNDANYLYIAVAMPEWASRAIGDQFGVYLDENNNGQWETSPLEGNYWIWVNGSSADEVLYRPWTYPFNPGTQGSAPGSLSASTWYNGYLTFESRLPIGTLPYQLNFNPANDTLGMFIYAQGNNKLYGWWPIDLGADTAWRTPVYYGKLVVLTQQSGNISMAQIVRPAGSRVQVGSTLVPAGRWENTGISSMNFTAYYFLDSAGTRVYSQSQTATLAAGANVTLEFPSYTFGPTESQNWVAKCSTAAAGDQIAGDNVRTREFNVTTAPPWPEGWVEVANLPGPVKDGGWLAMNTGNGLLYGGRGYKASDFYAYDPDANTWTTLAAIPAGAKPPSKGTNGVADGSNYVYCHKGNKTFEFYRYDISTGVWEQLADVPGGTSGKPGKNSDLAYYDGFVYLLKGNKSDFARYNVATATWEALPDAPAGSKAKWDKGSWIVSDGAGLIYAHKGKYHDFFTFDVATLTWGSTPLSGMPFTGQLGKNKKSKDGSSGAFYDGAIYALKGGNTVEFWKFVTGTGTWTELALMPEIGSTGKKKRVKAGGDIAGWGAGPAFFALKGNKTTEFWRYVEPAAPLAQPERGGVAAQPVALKGYGFALSPNPVNRGVATLSYNLPSAGAARVSVVDVTGREVLVRTLTANRTGTTSLELKGLSAGVYLVKLESPNYTTATKLIVQ
;
A
#
# COMPACT_ATOMS: atom_id res chain seq x y z
N MET A 1 -21.90 60.23 5.90
CA MET A 1 -22.43 61.41 6.63
C MET A 1 -21.65 61.59 7.94
N SER A 2 -21.83 62.70 8.64
CA SER A 2 -21.02 63.20 9.78
C SER A 2 -20.74 62.18 10.92
N PRO A 3 -19.58 62.26 11.59
CA PRO A 3 -19.26 61.51 12.82
C PRO A 3 -19.61 62.28 14.12
N LYS A 4 -19.33 61.65 15.28
CA LYS A 4 -18.97 62.23 16.60
C LYS A 4 -18.18 61.13 17.37
N ASN A 5 -17.01 61.38 17.97
CA ASN A 5 -16.71 62.15 19.20
C ASN A 5 -17.44 61.59 20.44
N ARG A 6 -16.87 61.50 21.66
CA ARG A 6 -15.51 61.73 22.22
C ARG A 6 -15.52 61.17 23.67
N GLY A 7 -14.38 60.94 24.33
CA GLY A 7 -14.34 60.78 25.80
C GLY A 7 -13.13 60.01 26.34
N SER A 8 -12.52 60.52 27.42
CA SER A 8 -11.29 59.97 28.02
C SER A 8 -11.24 60.21 29.54
N GLY A 9 -10.67 59.26 30.31
CA GLY A 9 -10.32 59.38 31.73
C GLY A 9 -10.18 57.98 32.36
N THR A 10 -9.04 57.51 32.91
CA THR A 10 -8.21 57.94 34.07
C THR A 10 -8.83 57.59 35.44
N ALA A 11 -8.12 57.04 36.44
CA ALA A 11 -6.71 56.61 36.55
C ALA A 11 -6.61 55.17 37.17
N LEU A 12 -5.85 54.73 38.19
CA LEU A 12 -4.92 55.35 39.16
C LEU A 12 -4.05 54.27 39.87
N LEU A 13 -2.69 54.37 39.84
CA LEU A 13 -1.69 53.68 40.70
C LEU A 13 -1.65 52.11 40.65
N MET A 14 -0.56 51.38 40.88
CA MET A 14 0.89 51.65 41.06
C MET A 14 1.69 50.79 40.04
N LEU A 15 3.04 50.70 39.95
CA LEU A 15 4.15 51.22 40.76
C LEU A 15 5.31 51.68 39.83
N LEU A 16 6.57 51.47 40.23
CA LEU A 16 7.84 51.99 39.69
C LEU A 16 8.90 50.86 39.75
N LEU A 17 10.08 50.85 39.09
CA LEU A 17 10.69 51.53 37.91
C LEU A 17 11.83 50.56 37.44
N ALA A 18 12.09 50.29 36.16
CA ALA A 18 12.93 51.02 35.18
C ALA A 18 14.43 51.16 35.53
N ALA A 19 15.35 51.52 34.63
CA ALA A 19 15.26 52.02 33.24
C ALA A 19 16.41 51.41 32.38
N GLY A 20 16.56 51.58 31.06
CA GLY A 20 16.05 52.53 30.05
C GLY A 20 17.19 52.76 29.01
N LEU A 21 17.08 53.35 27.82
CA LEU A 21 16.08 54.04 26.94
C LEU A 21 16.73 53.98 25.50
N ALA A 22 16.15 54.23 24.31
CA ALA A 22 14.81 54.43 23.70
C ALA A 22 15.04 54.41 22.13
N MET A 23 14.16 54.76 21.17
CA MET A 23 12.77 55.22 21.11
C MET A 23 12.18 55.04 19.67
N ALA A 24 10.95 54.51 19.53
CA ALA A 24 10.01 54.71 18.39
C ALA A 24 10.42 54.18 16.97
N ALA A 25 9.52 53.94 15.98
CA ALA A 25 8.08 54.23 15.77
C ALA A 25 7.51 53.30 14.64
N THR A 26 6.21 53.06 14.33
CA THR A 26 4.88 53.27 14.99
C THR A 26 3.73 52.52 14.25
N THR A 27 2.64 52.22 14.96
CA THR A 27 1.21 52.13 14.50
C THR A 27 0.71 51.16 13.39
N ALA A 28 0.19 50.00 13.83
CA ALA A 28 -1.24 49.60 13.87
C ALA A 28 -2.18 49.40 12.63
N SER A 29 -2.89 48.26 12.67
CA SER A 29 -4.28 47.95 12.18
C SER A 29 -4.58 47.64 10.70
N GLY A 30 -5.65 46.85 10.48
CA GLY A 30 -6.31 46.53 9.18
C GLY A 30 -7.85 46.65 9.29
N PRO A 31 -8.71 45.98 8.48
CA PRO A 31 -8.44 44.93 7.49
C PRO A 31 -9.29 44.97 6.16
N VAL A 32 -9.17 43.91 5.33
CA VAL A 32 -10.06 43.42 4.23
C VAL A 32 -10.16 44.20 2.89
N LEU A 33 -9.73 43.56 1.78
CA LEU A 33 -10.48 43.20 0.54
C LEU A 33 -9.56 42.91 -0.69
N ARG A 34 -10.10 42.19 -1.69
CA ARG A 34 -9.48 41.81 -3.01
C ARG A 34 -10.15 42.63 -4.16
N PRO A 35 -9.92 42.45 -5.50
CA PRO A 35 -9.02 41.52 -6.23
C PRO A 35 -8.31 42.06 -7.51
N ALA A 36 -7.41 41.26 -8.12
CA ALA A 36 -7.11 41.25 -9.56
C ALA A 36 -6.51 39.89 -10.04
N ARG A 37 -6.50 39.66 -11.37
CA ARG A 37 -5.91 38.53 -12.15
C ARG A 37 -5.37 39.15 -13.48
N PRO A 38 -4.44 38.55 -14.27
CA PRO A 38 -4.48 37.14 -14.71
C PRO A 38 -3.12 36.39 -14.87
N VAL A 39 -3.18 35.19 -15.46
CA VAL A 39 -2.12 34.26 -15.96
C VAL A 39 -1.98 34.43 -17.52
N PRO A 40 -1.10 33.75 -18.30
CA PRO A 40 -0.31 32.51 -18.08
C PRO A 40 1.23 32.69 -18.38
N HIS A 41 2.13 31.69 -18.34
CA HIS A 41 2.28 30.47 -19.18
C HIS A 41 2.91 29.27 -18.41
N TYR A 42 2.74 28.05 -18.96
CA TYR A 42 3.27 26.77 -18.49
C TYR A 42 4.37 26.22 -19.42
N HIS A 43 5.29 25.41 -18.89
CA HIS A 43 5.93 24.25 -19.54
C HIS A 43 6.33 23.21 -18.45
N TRP A 44 6.80 22.02 -18.84
CA TRP A 44 6.66 20.75 -18.09
C TRP A 44 7.81 20.30 -17.16
N ALA A 45 7.48 19.26 -16.36
CA ALA A 45 8.35 18.25 -15.72
C ALA A 45 8.96 18.63 -14.35
N PRO A 46 9.42 17.65 -13.54
CA PRO A 46 8.53 17.01 -12.56
C PRO A 46 9.05 17.10 -11.11
N THR A 47 8.17 16.83 -10.12
CA THR A 47 8.54 16.80 -8.69
C THR A 47 7.98 15.57 -7.99
N ASP A 48 8.84 14.56 -7.83
CA ASP A 48 8.62 13.45 -6.90
C ASP A 48 8.84 13.85 -5.44
N LEU A 49 8.34 12.98 -4.55
CA LEU A 49 8.55 12.88 -3.10
C LEU A 49 9.34 14.00 -2.40
N VAL A 50 8.63 14.79 -1.58
CA VAL A 50 9.20 15.29 -0.32
C VAL A 50 8.62 14.46 0.82
N ALA A 51 9.38 13.49 1.30
CA ALA A 51 9.14 12.90 2.61
C ALA A 51 9.39 13.97 3.68
N THR A 52 8.49 14.11 4.66
CA THR A 52 8.75 14.90 5.87
C THR A 52 9.68 14.13 6.82
N PRO A 53 10.92 14.58 7.05
CA PRO A 53 11.75 14.00 8.10
C PRO A 53 11.26 14.50 9.46
N CYS A 54 11.46 13.70 10.51
CA CYS A 54 11.46 14.22 11.87
C CYS A 54 12.65 15.16 12.01
N TYR A 55 12.41 16.48 12.00
CA TYR A 55 13.45 17.47 12.25
C TYR A 55 13.68 17.59 13.77
N ASN A 56 14.96 17.54 14.16
CA ASN A 56 15.39 17.68 15.54
C ASN A 56 15.30 19.16 15.99
N THR A 57 14.30 19.50 16.81
CA THR A 57 14.16 20.85 17.43
C THR A 57 13.73 20.86 18.90
N ASP A 58 13.49 19.70 19.53
CA ASP A 58 13.01 19.59 20.91
C ASP A 58 13.79 18.56 21.77
N CYS A 59 15.04 18.24 21.39
CA CYS A 59 16.01 17.65 22.32
C CYS A 59 16.68 18.79 23.13
N PRO A 60 16.63 18.77 24.47
CA PRO A 60 17.25 19.81 25.29
C PRO A 60 18.76 19.60 25.42
N ASP A 61 19.53 20.16 24.50
CA ASP A 61 20.99 20.38 24.63
C ASP A 61 21.27 21.39 25.76
N GLU A 62 21.28 20.97 27.03
CA GLU A 62 22.04 21.64 28.11
C GLU A 62 22.17 20.80 29.40
N ALA A 63 23.25 20.03 29.52
CA ALA A 63 23.71 19.45 30.80
C ALA A 63 25.24 19.31 30.82
N VAL A 64 25.93 20.30 31.41
CA VAL A 64 27.39 20.30 31.54
C VAL A 64 27.82 19.46 32.75
N TRP A 65 28.79 18.56 32.56
CA TRP A 65 29.62 18.08 33.68
C TRP A 65 31.12 18.07 33.31
N ALA A 66 31.92 18.78 34.12
CA ALA A 66 33.38 18.81 34.08
C ALA A 66 34.00 17.80 35.10
N PRO A 67 35.28 17.41 34.98
CA PRO A 67 35.73 16.07 35.37
C PRO A 67 36.16 15.88 36.84
N SER A 68 36.16 14.61 37.27
CA SER A 68 36.94 14.13 38.42
C SER A 68 37.44 12.70 38.17
N ALA A 69 38.75 12.52 37.93
CA ALA A 69 39.40 11.21 37.81
C ALA A 69 39.83 10.67 39.21
N PRO A 70 40.15 9.37 39.35
CA PRO A 70 41.45 8.84 38.90
C PRO A 70 41.36 7.67 37.91
N LEU A 71 42.53 7.27 37.38
CA LEU A 71 42.71 6.31 36.28
C LEU A 71 42.67 4.84 36.71
N GLY A 72 42.26 3.97 35.78
CA GLY A 72 42.42 2.51 35.83
C GLY A 72 42.40 1.92 34.42
N GLU A 73 43.58 1.84 33.80
CA GLU A 73 43.82 1.67 32.34
C GLU A 73 43.23 2.79 31.44
N PRO A 74 43.93 3.24 30.38
CA PRO A 74 43.42 4.32 29.52
C PRO A 74 42.70 3.76 28.29
N ASP A 75 41.42 4.09 28.17
CA ASP A 75 40.66 3.85 26.95
C ASP A 75 41.19 4.67 25.75
N GLY A 76 40.90 4.22 24.53
CA GLY A 76 41.32 4.94 23.31
C GLY A 76 42.82 4.85 22.99
N ASN A 77 43.47 3.75 23.36
CA ASN A 77 44.87 3.47 23.02
C ASN A 77 45.03 2.77 21.67
N TRP A 78 46.10 3.13 20.95
CA TRP A 78 46.51 2.42 19.73
C TRP A 78 47.19 1.09 20.11
N VAL A 79 46.72 0.00 19.52
CA VAL A 79 47.25 -1.36 19.67
C VAL A 79 47.71 -1.87 18.30
N SER A 80 48.91 -2.43 18.22
CA SER A 80 49.41 -3.04 16.97
C SER A 80 48.71 -4.37 16.73
N VAL A 81 48.19 -4.55 15.51
CA VAL A 81 47.50 -5.76 15.07
C VAL A 81 48.44 -6.55 14.15
N PRO A 82 48.54 -7.89 14.25
CA PRO A 82 49.29 -8.67 13.28
C PRO A 82 48.75 -8.45 11.86
N PRO A 83 49.61 -8.14 10.87
CA PRO A 83 49.17 -8.05 9.49
C PRO A 83 48.59 -9.41 9.04
N PRO A 84 47.45 -9.43 8.32
CA PRO A 84 47.01 -10.62 7.62
C PRO A 84 48.07 -11.12 6.60
N SER A 85 47.85 -12.32 6.06
CA SER A 85 48.93 -13.04 5.33
C SER A 85 49.16 -12.62 3.88
N THR A 86 48.49 -11.58 3.35
CA THR A 86 48.47 -11.26 1.90
C THR A 86 48.35 -9.75 1.62
N GLU A 87 49.15 -8.92 2.30
CA GLU A 87 48.81 -7.49 2.48
C GLU A 87 48.92 -6.55 1.26
N PRO A 88 47.98 -5.60 1.12
CA PRO A 88 48.02 -4.55 0.13
C PRO A 88 48.83 -3.34 0.60
N ASN A 89 50.16 -3.48 0.67
CA ASN A 89 51.06 -2.40 1.07
C ASN A 89 51.03 -1.25 0.03
N ARG A 90 50.33 -0.14 0.33
CA ARG A 90 50.02 0.93 -0.64
C ARG A 90 50.03 2.34 -0.03
N MET A 91 50.21 3.33 -0.90
CA MET A 91 50.11 4.76 -0.61
C MET A 91 49.01 5.42 -1.43
N CYS A 92 48.51 6.59 -1.00
CA CYS A 92 47.65 7.46 -1.83
C CYS A 92 46.42 6.75 -2.44
N SER A 93 45.89 5.76 -1.73
CA SER A 93 44.74 4.94 -2.10
C SER A 93 43.44 5.52 -1.53
N ALA A 94 42.35 5.44 -2.30
CA ALA A 94 41.03 5.71 -1.77
C ALA A 94 40.68 4.68 -0.70
N ASN A 95 40.08 5.18 0.39
CA ASN A 95 39.68 4.40 1.55
C ASN A 95 38.23 4.71 1.92
N CYS A 96 37.44 3.71 2.30
CA CYS A 96 36.09 3.90 2.82
C CYS A 96 35.64 2.74 3.74
N TYR A 97 34.62 3.00 4.55
CA TYR A 97 33.92 2.03 5.40
C TYR A 97 32.49 1.83 4.90
N ASP A 98 32.11 0.56 4.73
CA ASP A 98 30.79 0.08 4.39
C ASP A 98 30.03 -0.18 5.70
N GLU A 99 29.27 0.83 6.13
CA GLU A 99 28.46 0.81 7.35
C GLU A 99 27.36 -0.29 7.34
N THR A 100 27.05 -0.90 6.19
CA THR A 100 26.01 -1.93 6.07
C THR A 100 26.57 -3.34 6.22
N ASN A 101 27.80 -3.59 5.79
CA ASN A 101 28.41 -4.92 5.82
C ASN A 101 29.56 -5.06 6.84
N ASP A 102 29.92 -3.98 7.56
CA ASP A 102 31.06 -3.90 8.49
C ASP A 102 32.41 -4.24 7.81
N LEU A 103 32.65 -3.62 6.64
CA LEU A 103 33.81 -3.88 5.78
C LEU A 103 34.53 -2.58 5.42
N LEU A 104 35.87 -2.63 5.36
CA LEU A 104 36.72 -1.50 4.97
C LEU A 104 37.30 -1.77 3.56
N TYR A 105 37.35 -0.79 2.66
CA TYR A 105 37.79 -1.00 1.27
C TYR A 105 38.98 -0.12 0.90
N MET A 106 40.01 -0.73 0.29
CA MET A 106 41.22 -0.05 -0.21
C MET A 106 41.33 -0.18 -1.73
N ILE A 107 41.32 0.97 -2.40
CA ILE A 107 41.10 1.09 -3.83
C ILE A 107 42.16 2.00 -4.47
N GLY A 108 42.80 1.53 -5.55
CA GLY A 108 43.86 2.27 -6.24
C GLY A 108 45.13 2.45 -5.38
N GLY A 109 45.83 3.57 -5.56
CA GLY A 109 47.05 3.90 -4.83
C GLY A 109 48.33 3.38 -5.48
N ASP A 110 49.48 3.60 -4.83
CA ASP A 110 50.84 3.29 -5.31
C ASP A 110 51.53 2.28 -4.37
N PRO A 111 51.97 1.10 -4.86
CA PRO A 111 52.65 0.08 -4.06
C PRO A 111 54.17 0.26 -3.94
N ALA A 112 54.76 1.18 -4.70
CA ALA A 112 56.09 1.82 -4.56
C ALA A 112 56.51 2.42 -5.92
N GLY A 113 56.69 3.74 -5.97
CA GLY A 113 57.39 4.40 -7.08
C GLY A 113 56.55 4.79 -8.30
N TYR A 114 55.63 5.74 -8.13
CA TYR A 114 55.00 6.58 -9.17
C TYR A 114 53.96 5.93 -10.10
N TYR A 115 53.68 4.64 -10.00
CA TYR A 115 52.69 3.96 -10.84
C TYR A 115 51.50 3.48 -10.01
N GLY A 116 50.36 4.14 -10.18
CA GLY A 116 49.12 3.76 -9.53
C GLY A 116 48.59 2.40 -10.01
N VAL A 117 47.96 1.64 -9.10
CA VAL A 117 47.35 0.33 -9.39
C VAL A 117 45.84 0.40 -9.55
N ALA A 118 45.24 -0.69 -10.03
CA ALA A 118 43.79 -0.84 -10.21
C ALA A 118 43.10 -1.65 -9.08
N ASN A 119 43.87 -2.09 -8.08
CA ASN A 119 43.41 -3.06 -7.09
C ASN A 119 42.27 -2.54 -6.23
N CYS A 120 41.14 -3.24 -6.24
CA CYS A 120 40.07 -3.12 -5.23
C CYS A 120 40.18 -4.31 -4.27
N GLN A 121 40.24 -4.04 -2.98
CA GLN A 121 40.36 -5.06 -1.94
C GLN A 121 39.54 -4.64 -0.74
N ARG A 122 38.84 -5.58 -0.10
CA ARG A 122 38.14 -5.36 1.18
C ARG A 122 38.86 -6.02 2.33
N PHE A 123 38.86 -5.36 3.49
CA PHE A 123 39.30 -5.88 4.77
C PHE A 123 38.08 -6.17 5.63
N ASN A 124 38.07 -7.36 6.22
CA ASN A 124 37.10 -7.75 7.24
C ASN A 124 37.80 -7.64 8.62
N PRO A 125 37.41 -6.68 9.48
CA PRO A 125 38.10 -6.40 10.74
C PRO A 125 37.88 -7.50 11.79
N VAL A 126 36.74 -8.20 11.75
CA VAL A 126 36.38 -9.27 12.69
C VAL A 126 37.25 -10.52 12.51
N THR A 127 37.53 -10.90 11.26
CA THR A 127 38.38 -12.06 10.93
C THR A 127 39.85 -11.70 10.73
N ASN A 128 40.18 -10.40 10.66
CA ASN A 128 41.48 -9.87 10.25
C ASN A 128 41.95 -10.49 8.92
N THR A 129 41.14 -10.34 7.85
CA THR A 129 41.45 -10.87 6.51
C THR A 129 41.18 -9.87 5.39
N TRP A 130 41.95 -9.97 4.30
CA TRP A 130 41.66 -9.27 3.04
C TRP A 130 40.99 -10.22 2.02
N THR A 131 40.06 -9.68 1.24
CA THR A 131 39.55 -10.29 0.01
C THR A 131 39.91 -9.42 -1.19
N ASN A 132 40.47 -10.02 -2.24
CA ASN A 132 40.63 -9.35 -3.53
C ASN A 132 39.28 -9.28 -4.26
N LEU A 133 38.98 -8.12 -4.84
CA LEU A 133 37.73 -7.83 -5.55
C LEU A 133 38.03 -7.53 -7.02
N ALA A 134 37.01 -7.24 -7.82
CA ALA A 134 37.20 -6.81 -9.20
C ALA A 134 38.02 -5.51 -9.26
N ASN A 135 39.06 -5.48 -10.09
CA ASN A 135 39.89 -4.31 -10.28
C ASN A 135 39.14 -3.19 -11.01
N MET A 136 39.43 -1.94 -10.66
CA MET A 136 38.84 -0.76 -11.31
C MET A 136 39.38 -0.59 -12.74
N GLY A 137 38.61 0.04 -13.62
CA GLY A 137 38.92 0.08 -15.07
C GLY A 137 40.12 0.95 -15.45
N THR A 138 40.65 1.75 -14.52
CA THR A 138 41.82 2.61 -14.75
C THR A 138 42.69 2.60 -13.49
N ALA A 139 43.94 2.14 -13.61
CA ALA A 139 44.88 2.12 -12.52
C ALA A 139 45.33 3.55 -12.15
N CYS A 140 45.16 4.00 -10.90
CA CYS A 140 45.46 5.39 -10.51
C CYS A 140 45.83 5.56 -9.04
N THR A 141 46.47 6.69 -8.72
CA THR A 141 46.99 7.06 -7.39
C THR A 141 46.64 8.53 -7.07
N TRP A 142 47.12 9.08 -5.95
CA TRP A 142 46.80 10.42 -5.43
C TRP A 142 45.28 10.60 -5.20
N LEU A 143 44.66 9.52 -4.73
CA LEU A 143 43.27 9.42 -4.31
C LEU A 143 43.12 9.86 -2.84
N ASP A 144 43.75 10.98 -2.49
CA ASP A 144 43.94 11.42 -1.11
C ASP A 144 42.64 12.02 -0.52
N GLY A 145 41.62 12.22 -1.37
CA GLY A 145 40.24 12.37 -0.96
C GLY A 145 39.60 10.99 -0.77
N GLU A 146 39.11 10.74 0.43
CA GLU A 146 38.40 9.52 0.87
C GLU A 146 37.42 8.98 -0.20
N GLY A 147 37.35 7.65 -0.35
CA GLY A 147 36.41 6.99 -1.25
C GLY A 147 34.97 7.14 -0.73
N ALA A 148 34.01 7.40 -1.60
CA ALA A 148 32.66 7.73 -1.17
C ALA A 148 31.72 6.50 -1.25
N PHE A 149 31.49 5.81 -0.13
CA PHE A 149 30.46 4.77 -0.03
C PHE A 149 29.05 5.34 0.24
N VAL A 150 28.12 5.15 -0.69
CA VAL A 150 26.71 5.53 -0.57
C VAL A 150 25.89 4.29 -0.15
N GLN A 151 25.43 4.31 1.09
CA GLN A 151 24.81 3.20 1.81
C GLN A 151 23.51 2.72 1.14
N ARG A 152 22.58 3.65 0.88
CA ARG A 152 21.29 3.41 0.18
C ARG A 152 21.45 2.84 -1.24
N LEU A 153 22.64 2.95 -1.82
CA LEU A 153 22.94 2.47 -3.16
C LEU A 153 23.84 1.23 -3.18
N GLY A 154 24.44 0.84 -2.05
CA GLY A 154 25.41 -0.26 -1.96
C GLY A 154 26.64 -0.04 -2.85
N LYS A 155 27.11 1.21 -2.98
CA LYS A 155 28.07 1.63 -4.03
C LYS A 155 29.19 2.52 -3.51
N ILE A 156 30.42 2.25 -3.95
CA ILE A 156 31.61 3.06 -3.67
C ILE A 156 31.95 3.88 -4.92
N TYR A 157 32.21 5.18 -4.75
CA TYR A 157 32.58 6.09 -5.83
C TYR A 157 34.01 6.59 -5.67
N ILE A 158 34.78 6.48 -6.75
CA ILE A 158 36.14 7.02 -6.91
C ILE A 158 36.07 8.17 -7.91
N CYS A 159 36.44 9.37 -7.47
CA CYS A 159 36.39 10.59 -8.27
C CYS A 159 37.80 11.10 -8.53
N GLY A 160 38.22 11.22 -9.79
CA GLY A 160 39.51 11.79 -10.15
C GLY A 160 40.71 10.91 -9.80
N GLY A 161 41.79 11.52 -9.30
CA GLY A 161 43.10 10.87 -9.09
C GLY A 161 44.10 11.14 -10.21
N TYR A 162 45.18 10.35 -10.26
CA TYR A 162 46.36 10.60 -11.09
C TYR A 162 46.85 9.37 -11.86
N THR A 163 47.16 9.57 -13.15
CA THR A 163 47.71 8.56 -14.11
C THR A 163 48.92 9.08 -14.88
N GLY A 164 49.65 10.06 -14.33
CA GLY A 164 50.55 10.93 -15.08
C GLY A 164 49.94 12.31 -15.40
N SER A 165 48.60 12.39 -15.42
CA SER A 165 47.82 13.63 -15.38
C SER A 165 46.63 13.49 -14.42
N ALA A 166 46.05 14.62 -14.00
CA ALA A 166 44.83 14.65 -13.20
C ALA A 166 43.64 14.08 -13.99
N LEU A 167 42.79 13.32 -13.31
CA LEU A 167 41.61 12.68 -13.90
C LEU A 167 40.31 13.45 -13.62
N ALA A 168 39.40 13.44 -14.59
CA ALA A 168 38.00 13.85 -14.41
C ALA A 168 37.05 12.65 -14.26
N THR A 169 37.54 11.43 -14.47
CA THR A 169 36.75 10.20 -14.48
C THR A 169 36.14 9.91 -13.12
N VAL A 170 34.94 9.33 -13.13
CA VAL A 170 34.26 8.79 -11.96
C VAL A 170 34.04 7.31 -12.19
N GLN A 171 34.47 6.47 -11.25
CA GLN A 171 34.23 5.03 -11.29
C GLN A 171 33.39 4.62 -10.08
N GLU A 172 32.34 3.86 -10.35
CA GLU A 172 31.38 3.32 -9.39
C GLU A 172 31.62 1.82 -9.25
N TYR A 173 31.88 1.37 -8.03
CA TYR A 173 31.90 -0.05 -7.67
C TYR A 173 30.58 -0.42 -7.00
N THR A 174 29.88 -1.42 -7.54
CA THR A 174 28.67 -1.98 -6.92
C THR A 174 29.04 -3.16 -6.05
N VAL A 175 28.82 -3.03 -4.73
CA VAL A 175 29.28 -4.01 -3.74
C VAL A 175 28.64 -5.39 -3.96
N ALA A 176 27.32 -5.42 -4.15
CA ALA A 176 26.56 -6.67 -4.28
C ALA A 176 26.96 -7.52 -5.51
N THR A 177 27.36 -6.89 -6.62
CA THR A 177 27.71 -7.59 -7.87
C THR A 177 29.21 -7.71 -8.10
N ASN A 178 30.06 -7.09 -7.27
CA ASN A 178 31.51 -7.02 -7.46
C ASN A 178 31.90 -6.51 -8.87
N THR A 179 31.27 -5.41 -9.31
CA THR A 179 31.50 -4.83 -10.66
C THR A 179 31.76 -3.33 -10.63
N TRP A 180 32.58 -2.87 -11.57
CA TRP A 180 32.88 -1.46 -11.81
C TRP A 180 32.10 -0.91 -13.00
N THR A 181 31.71 0.36 -12.94
CA THR A 181 31.05 1.10 -14.03
C THR A 181 31.56 2.55 -14.07
N THR A 182 31.82 3.08 -15.26
CA THR A 182 32.18 4.50 -15.42
C THR A 182 30.93 5.38 -15.36
N ARG A 183 31.00 6.48 -14.60
CA ARG A 183 29.91 7.43 -14.39
C ARG A 183 30.21 8.78 -15.06
N ALA A 184 29.27 9.73 -14.98
CA ALA A 184 29.48 11.07 -15.53
C ALA A 184 30.75 11.71 -14.95
N SER A 185 31.62 12.22 -15.82
CA SER A 185 32.89 12.82 -15.41
C SER A 185 32.72 14.22 -14.84
N MET A 186 33.64 14.62 -13.95
CA MET A 186 33.74 15.97 -13.40
C MET A 186 33.96 17.02 -14.50
N SER A 187 33.50 18.25 -14.28
CA SER A 187 33.75 19.37 -15.20
C SER A 187 35.19 19.89 -15.11
N SER A 188 35.87 19.63 -13.98
CA SER A 188 37.30 19.86 -13.80
C SER A 188 37.99 18.61 -13.26
N ALA A 189 39.06 18.18 -13.95
CA ALA A 189 39.92 17.09 -13.48
C ALA A 189 40.65 17.49 -12.18
N THR A 190 40.74 16.59 -11.20
CA THR A 190 41.38 16.88 -9.90
C THR A 190 42.01 15.64 -9.24
N LEU A 191 43.06 15.87 -8.46
CA LEU A 191 43.79 14.91 -7.61
C LEU A 191 44.11 15.57 -6.25
N ALA A 192 44.38 14.79 -5.20
CA ALA A 192 44.66 15.29 -3.84
C ALA A 192 43.64 16.34 -3.30
N HIS A 193 42.36 16.16 -3.65
CA HIS A 193 41.23 16.95 -3.16
C HIS A 193 40.74 16.45 -1.79
N GLN A 194 39.92 17.24 -1.10
CA GLN A 194 39.12 16.74 0.03
C GLN A 194 37.81 16.16 -0.53
N SER A 195 37.26 15.13 0.10
CA SER A 195 35.97 14.55 -0.28
C SER A 195 35.04 14.41 0.92
N GLY A 196 33.79 14.01 0.68
CA GLY A 196 32.86 13.63 1.74
C GLY A 196 31.43 13.44 1.25
N ILE A 197 30.62 12.77 2.07
CA ILE A 197 29.23 12.42 1.72
C ILE A 197 28.28 13.17 2.64
N TRP A 198 27.34 13.89 2.04
CA TRP A 198 26.26 14.57 2.73
C TRP A 198 24.96 13.77 2.64
N ARG A 199 24.38 13.46 3.81
CA ARG A 199 23.08 12.78 4.00
C ARG A 199 22.86 11.53 3.13
N ASP A 200 23.93 10.76 2.89
CA ASP A 200 23.93 9.58 2.01
C ASP A 200 23.30 9.83 0.61
N SER A 201 23.48 11.06 0.10
CA SER A 201 22.75 11.54 -1.08
C SER A 201 23.59 12.31 -2.08
N LEU A 202 24.60 13.06 -1.62
CA LEU A 202 25.49 13.86 -2.47
C LEU A 202 26.96 13.68 -2.07
N ILE A 203 27.84 13.59 -3.06
CA ILE A 203 29.28 13.46 -2.88
C ILE A 203 29.95 14.80 -3.21
N TYR A 204 30.66 15.37 -2.25
CA TYR A 204 31.38 16.63 -2.39
C TYR A 204 32.85 16.35 -2.69
N ILE A 205 33.42 17.11 -3.63
CA ILE A 205 34.83 17.13 -4.01
C ILE A 205 35.30 18.58 -3.89
N CYS A 206 36.14 18.85 -2.89
CA CYS A 206 36.59 20.20 -2.54
C CYS A 206 38.08 20.37 -2.89
N GLY A 207 38.38 21.33 -3.76
CA GLY A 207 39.74 21.72 -4.11
C GLY A 207 40.52 20.65 -4.88
N GLY A 208 41.73 20.35 -4.40
CA GLY A 208 42.71 19.51 -5.08
C GLY A 208 43.46 20.26 -6.18
N THR A 209 44.19 19.51 -7.01
CA THR A 209 45.08 20.02 -8.06
C THR A 209 44.61 19.61 -9.46
N GLY A 210 44.54 20.58 -10.39
CA GLY A 210 44.28 20.31 -11.80
C GLY A 210 45.51 19.80 -12.58
N PRO A 211 45.37 19.51 -13.90
CA PRO A 211 46.47 19.00 -14.73
C PRO A 211 47.74 19.87 -14.77
N SER A 212 47.61 21.18 -14.51
CA SER A 212 48.73 22.13 -14.42
C SER A 212 49.45 22.14 -13.06
N LEU A 213 49.07 21.23 -12.14
CA LEU A 213 49.46 21.24 -10.72
C LEU A 213 49.21 22.59 -10.01
N THR A 214 48.21 23.34 -10.47
CA THR A 214 47.69 24.54 -9.80
C THR A 214 46.59 24.14 -8.82
N GLY A 215 46.67 24.63 -7.58
CA GLY A 215 45.67 24.34 -6.54
C GLY A 215 44.33 25.00 -6.83
N SER A 216 43.24 24.31 -6.48
CA SER A 216 41.85 24.72 -6.75
C SER A 216 41.10 25.12 -5.47
N ALA A 217 40.19 26.08 -5.60
CA ALA A 217 39.18 26.42 -4.59
C ALA A 217 37.78 25.86 -4.93
N VAL A 218 37.62 25.24 -6.11
CA VAL A 218 36.32 24.81 -6.63
C VAL A 218 35.74 23.67 -5.79
N VAL A 219 34.44 23.72 -5.53
CA VAL A 219 33.68 22.60 -4.97
C VAL A 219 32.83 21.99 -6.09
N GLN A 220 33.06 20.73 -6.42
CA GLN A 220 32.26 19.94 -7.35
C GLN A 220 31.37 18.99 -6.54
N ILE A 221 30.09 18.90 -6.87
CA ILE A 221 29.10 18.10 -6.14
C ILE A 221 28.48 17.10 -7.11
N TYR A 222 28.58 15.81 -6.82
CA TYR A 222 27.99 14.73 -7.62
C TYR A 222 26.71 14.20 -6.99
N ASN A 223 25.69 14.03 -7.84
CA ASN A 223 24.47 13.31 -7.50
C ASN A 223 24.50 11.91 -8.17
N PRO A 224 24.65 10.83 -7.39
CA PRO A 224 24.71 9.47 -7.92
C PRO A 224 23.35 8.97 -8.45
N PHE A 225 22.23 9.50 -7.97
CA PHE A 225 20.89 9.13 -8.45
C PHE A 225 20.63 9.66 -9.85
N THR A 226 20.96 10.93 -10.12
CA THR A 226 20.76 11.55 -11.44
C THR A 226 21.96 11.40 -12.38
N ASN A 227 23.10 10.92 -11.88
CA ASN A 227 24.37 10.86 -12.62
C ASN A 227 24.86 12.23 -13.13
N THR A 228 24.71 13.29 -12.32
CA THR A 228 25.05 14.67 -12.71
C THR A 228 26.00 15.36 -11.72
N TRP A 229 26.75 16.34 -12.24
CA TRP A 229 27.64 17.20 -11.47
C TRP A 229 27.10 18.65 -11.41
N THR A 230 27.27 19.27 -10.25
CA THR A 230 26.90 20.68 -9.97
C THR A 230 28.08 21.37 -9.27
N THR A 231 28.40 22.61 -9.66
CA THR A 231 29.41 23.42 -8.95
C THR A 231 28.80 24.07 -7.71
N GLY A 232 29.41 23.87 -6.55
CA GLY A 232 29.01 24.51 -5.28
C GLY A 232 29.76 25.83 -5.01
N THR A 233 29.39 26.51 -3.93
CA THR A 233 30.11 27.70 -3.45
C THR A 233 31.57 27.34 -3.15
N SER A 234 32.48 27.94 -3.91
CA SER A 234 33.92 27.68 -3.80
C SER A 234 34.46 28.02 -2.41
N MET A 235 35.54 27.33 -2.02
CA MET A 235 36.25 27.55 -0.77
C MET A 235 36.82 28.97 -0.69
N PRO A 236 37.06 29.54 0.51
CA PRO A 236 37.64 30.88 0.66
C PRO A 236 39.07 31.02 0.12
N GLU A 237 39.74 29.90 -0.13
CA GLU A 237 41.13 29.81 -0.55
C GLU A 237 41.33 28.52 -1.35
N ALA A 238 42.33 28.47 -2.24
CA ALA A 238 42.68 27.26 -2.97
C ALA A 238 43.48 26.28 -2.10
N GLY A 239 43.28 24.97 -2.24
CA GLY A 239 43.97 23.97 -1.43
C GLY A 239 43.97 22.55 -2.00
N ASP A 240 45.12 21.89 -1.97
CA ASP A 240 45.29 20.45 -2.19
C ASP A 240 46.04 19.79 -1.02
N MET A 241 46.08 18.45 -0.99
CA MET A 241 46.69 17.65 0.11
C MET A 241 46.17 18.00 1.52
N GLY A 242 44.95 18.53 1.59
CA GLY A 242 44.27 18.83 2.84
C GLY A 242 43.41 17.66 3.31
N SER A 243 43.20 17.58 4.63
CA SER A 243 42.43 16.52 5.27
C SER A 243 41.08 17.06 5.74
N GLY A 244 39.97 16.47 5.27
CA GLY A 244 38.62 16.95 5.57
C GLY A 244 37.52 15.95 5.26
N THR A 245 36.39 16.10 5.94
CA THR A 245 35.24 15.18 5.92
C THR A 245 33.92 15.93 6.16
N ILE A 246 32.77 15.25 6.07
CA ILE A 246 31.44 15.85 6.34
C ILE A 246 30.81 15.22 7.58
N LEU A 247 30.35 16.08 8.50
CA LEU A 247 29.62 15.69 9.70
C LEU A 247 28.37 16.56 9.85
N GLY A 248 27.20 15.92 9.95
CA GLY A 248 25.91 16.59 9.84
C GLY A 248 25.79 17.37 8.52
N ASP A 249 25.38 18.64 8.61
CA ASP A 249 25.30 19.56 7.48
C ASP A 249 26.56 20.43 7.30
N THR A 250 27.71 20.04 7.86
CA THR A 250 28.96 20.83 7.78
C THR A 250 30.12 20.04 7.20
N ILE A 251 30.78 20.62 6.21
CA ILE A 251 32.09 20.21 5.69
C ILE A 251 33.17 20.76 6.62
N TYR A 252 34.14 19.94 7.02
CA TYR A 252 35.26 20.34 7.87
C TYR A 252 36.58 20.05 7.15
N ILE A 253 37.48 21.03 7.08
CA ILE A 253 38.82 20.89 6.48
C ILE A 253 39.84 21.42 7.49
N THR A 254 40.73 20.54 7.96
CA THR A 254 41.64 20.85 9.07
C THR A 254 42.82 21.74 8.64
N ASN A 255 43.39 21.49 7.47
CA ASN A 255 44.43 22.28 6.82
C ASN A 255 44.54 21.84 5.36
N SER A 256 45.11 22.67 4.48
CA SER A 256 45.43 22.35 3.07
C SER A 256 46.68 23.10 2.61
N TYR A 257 47.32 22.64 1.53
CA TYR A 257 48.44 23.32 0.88
C TYR A 257 47.97 24.18 -0.30
N ASN A 258 48.37 25.45 -0.33
CA ASN A 258 48.10 26.38 -1.41
C ASN A 258 49.34 26.52 -2.30
N ARG A 259 49.41 25.73 -3.38
CA ARG A 259 50.52 25.75 -4.35
C ARG A 259 50.79 27.12 -4.98
N SER A 260 49.78 27.97 -5.09
CA SER A 260 49.89 29.29 -5.73
C SER A 260 50.58 30.33 -4.84
N SER A 261 50.50 30.19 -3.52
CA SER A 261 51.26 30.99 -2.54
C SER A 261 52.52 30.30 -2.04
N GLY A 262 52.61 28.97 -2.18
CA GLY A 262 53.66 28.16 -1.57
C GLY A 262 53.50 27.96 -0.06
N THR A 263 52.31 28.17 0.49
CA THR A 263 52.05 28.12 1.95
C THR A 263 50.94 27.12 2.31
N LEU A 264 50.92 26.65 3.56
CA LEU A 264 49.72 26.01 4.13
C LEU A 264 48.67 27.08 4.48
N TRP A 265 47.40 26.67 4.62
CA TRP A 265 46.35 27.54 5.14
C TRP A 265 46.67 27.98 6.57
N THR A 266 46.42 29.26 6.86
CA THR A 266 46.66 29.84 8.19
C THR A 266 45.52 29.56 9.18
N SER A 267 44.47 28.86 8.78
CA SER A 267 43.40 28.38 9.65
C SER A 267 42.58 27.26 9.00
N ALA A 268 42.08 26.34 9.82
CA ALA A 268 41.08 25.36 9.44
C ALA A 268 39.79 26.04 8.93
N ARG A 269 39.06 25.37 8.04
CA ARG A 269 37.82 25.89 7.44
C ARG A 269 36.65 24.97 7.77
N LYS A 270 35.46 25.54 7.90
CA LYS A 270 34.20 24.80 7.92
C LYS A 270 33.18 25.43 6.98
N GLY A 271 32.43 24.61 6.25
CA GLY A 271 31.44 25.02 5.26
C GLY A 271 30.07 24.43 5.59
N ALA A 272 29.13 25.27 6.02
CA ALA A 272 27.76 24.83 6.29
C ALA A 272 26.97 24.70 4.99
N ILE A 273 26.51 23.49 4.67
CA ILE A 273 25.70 23.16 3.50
C ILE A 273 24.26 23.61 3.76
N ASN A 274 23.66 24.36 2.85
CA ASN A 274 22.23 24.71 2.95
C ASN A 274 21.36 23.51 2.50
N PRO A 275 20.53 22.89 3.36
CA PRO A 275 19.74 21.73 2.98
C PRO A 275 18.68 22.01 1.91
N SER A 276 18.25 23.27 1.73
CA SER A 276 17.30 23.68 0.68
C SER A 276 17.95 23.98 -0.67
N ASN A 277 19.27 24.15 -0.71
CA ASN A 277 20.06 24.28 -1.93
C ASN A 277 21.50 23.81 -1.64
N PRO A 278 21.82 22.51 -1.79
CA PRO A 278 23.10 21.95 -1.35
C PRO A 278 24.34 22.49 -2.08
N ALA A 279 24.17 23.20 -3.20
CA ALA A 279 25.25 23.94 -3.86
C ALA A 279 25.64 25.23 -3.12
N THR A 280 24.78 25.76 -2.23
CA THR A 280 25.07 26.93 -1.40
C THR A 280 25.78 26.49 -0.12
N ILE A 281 27.05 26.86 0.01
CA ILE A 281 27.89 26.53 1.18
C ILE A 281 28.36 27.82 1.86
N THR A 282 28.03 28.00 3.13
CA THR A 282 28.46 29.15 3.94
C THR A 282 29.78 28.82 4.62
N TRP A 283 30.88 29.29 4.02
CA TRP A 283 32.23 29.07 4.53
C TRP A 283 32.60 30.00 5.68
N SER A 284 33.29 29.47 6.68
CA SER A 284 33.82 30.21 7.84
C SER A 284 35.11 29.58 8.37
N THR A 285 35.86 30.33 9.18
CA THR A 285 37.03 29.81 9.89
C THR A 285 36.59 28.87 11.02
N TRP A 286 37.26 27.73 11.15
CA TRP A 286 37.10 26.81 12.28
C TRP A 286 38.11 27.17 13.38
N THR A 287 37.67 28.02 14.31
CA THR A 287 38.46 28.48 15.45
C THR A 287 38.74 27.36 16.45
N GLY A 288 39.89 27.42 17.14
CA GLY A 288 40.30 26.46 18.16
C GLY A 288 41.13 25.28 17.64
N VAL A 289 41.06 24.97 16.34
CA VAL A 289 41.89 23.93 15.71
C VAL A 289 43.35 24.39 15.61
N ALA A 290 44.27 23.56 16.12
CA ALA A 290 45.71 23.80 15.99
C ALA A 290 46.16 23.66 14.52
N THR A 291 46.84 24.69 14.01
CA THR A 291 47.37 24.78 12.63
C THR A 291 48.64 23.93 12.43
N LEU A 292 48.52 22.63 12.72
CA LEU A 292 49.63 21.68 12.68
C LEU A 292 49.48 20.70 11.52
N GLY A 293 50.29 20.90 10.48
CA GLY A 293 50.52 19.93 9.42
C GLY A 293 49.42 19.72 8.39
N PHE A 294 49.73 18.91 7.36
CA PHE A 294 48.88 18.62 6.20
C PHE A 294 49.09 17.16 5.72
N ASN A 295 48.26 16.68 4.79
CA ASN A 295 48.26 15.31 4.26
C ASN A 295 48.16 14.17 5.31
N GLY A 296 47.44 14.43 6.40
CA GLY A 296 47.05 13.39 7.36
C GLY A 296 45.80 12.64 6.92
N GLY A 297 45.58 11.44 7.45
CA GLY A 297 44.26 10.78 7.33
C GLY A 297 43.25 11.47 8.25
N THR A 298 42.01 11.64 7.79
CA THR A 298 40.88 12.14 8.59
C THR A 298 39.74 11.14 8.51
N THR A 299 38.86 11.12 9.52
CA THR A 299 37.56 10.46 9.47
C THR A 299 36.63 11.06 10.53
N ARG A 300 35.39 10.57 10.63
CA ARG A 300 34.41 10.93 11.68
C ARG A 300 34.02 9.67 12.46
N LEU A 301 33.75 9.75 13.76
CA LEU A 301 33.30 8.59 14.56
C LEU A 301 32.58 9.13 15.81
N GLY A 302 31.46 8.54 16.24
CA GLY A 302 30.78 8.94 17.48
C GLY A 302 30.50 10.45 17.61
N GLY A 303 30.09 11.11 16.52
CA GLY A 303 29.84 12.56 16.49
C GLY A 303 31.08 13.48 16.56
N LYS A 304 32.30 12.92 16.51
CA LYS A 304 33.57 13.66 16.56
C LYS A 304 34.36 13.49 15.26
N ILE A 305 35.32 14.39 15.02
CA ILE A 305 36.23 14.33 13.87
C ILE A 305 37.60 13.90 14.37
N TYR A 306 38.17 12.88 13.74
CA TYR A 306 39.48 12.34 14.08
C TYR A 306 40.47 12.59 12.95
N ARG A 307 41.71 12.93 13.30
CA ARG A 307 42.81 13.08 12.34
C ARG A 307 44.06 12.39 12.86
N LEU A 308 44.81 11.72 11.99
CA LEU A 308 46.05 11.02 12.31
C LEU A 308 47.16 11.36 11.31
N GLY A 309 48.30 11.81 11.84
CA GLY A 309 49.54 12.01 11.08
C GLY A 309 49.52 13.13 10.05
N GLY A 310 50.35 12.95 9.02
CA GLY A 310 50.72 13.99 8.06
C GLY A 310 52.08 14.63 8.39
N PHE A 311 52.60 15.44 7.46
CA PHE A 311 53.78 16.28 7.68
C PHE A 311 53.49 17.39 8.69
N ALA A 312 54.42 17.70 9.60
CA ALA A 312 54.22 18.77 10.59
C ALA A 312 54.18 20.19 9.96
N SER A 313 54.91 20.40 8.87
CA SER A 313 54.89 21.61 8.03
C SER A 313 55.48 21.29 6.65
N LEU A 314 55.52 22.26 5.72
CA LEU A 314 56.13 22.08 4.38
C LEU A 314 57.65 21.74 4.41
N SER A 315 58.32 21.96 5.55
CA SER A 315 59.73 21.61 5.77
C SER A 315 59.92 20.78 7.05
N GLY A 316 58.83 20.26 7.62
CA GLY A 316 58.82 19.50 8.87
C GLY A 316 58.55 18.03 8.60
N GLY A 317 59.29 17.15 9.27
CA GLY A 317 59.10 15.71 9.18
C GLY A 317 57.67 15.26 9.55
N PRO A 318 57.32 14.01 9.23
CA PRO A 318 56.02 13.47 9.54
C PRO A 318 55.83 13.18 11.02
N HIS A 319 54.58 12.98 11.43
CA HIS A 319 54.23 12.97 12.83
C HIS A 319 53.36 11.76 13.22
N LYS A 320 53.60 11.21 14.41
CA LYS A 320 52.87 10.06 14.98
C LYS A 320 51.60 10.45 15.76
N ARG A 321 51.21 11.73 15.78
CA ARG A 321 50.14 12.26 16.64
C ARG A 321 48.78 12.13 15.97
N GLY A 322 47.76 11.82 16.78
CA GLY A 322 46.36 11.98 16.40
C GLY A 322 45.68 13.08 17.21
N TRP A 323 44.61 13.65 16.65
CA TRP A 323 43.79 14.69 17.25
C TRP A 323 42.31 14.29 17.19
N VAL A 324 41.56 14.73 18.19
CA VAL A 324 40.10 14.59 18.28
C VAL A 324 39.51 15.98 18.35
N TYR A 325 38.57 16.28 17.45
CA TYR A 325 37.89 17.57 17.39
C TYR A 325 36.40 17.36 17.62
N THR A 326 35.87 17.92 18.71
CA THR A 326 34.43 17.91 19.01
C THR A 326 33.78 19.14 18.35
N PRO A 327 32.70 19.00 17.54
CA PRO A 327 32.00 20.14 16.96
C PRO A 327 31.57 21.17 18.01
N GLY A 328 32.11 22.39 17.93
CA GLY A 328 31.83 23.47 18.89
C GLY A 328 32.52 23.33 20.26
N GLY A 329 33.20 22.21 20.54
CA GLY A 329 33.84 21.90 21.81
C GLY A 329 35.36 22.02 21.79
N ALA A 330 36.01 21.29 22.70
CA ALA A 330 37.46 21.25 22.86
C ALA A 330 38.18 20.49 21.72
N VAL A 331 39.50 20.66 21.69
CA VAL A 331 40.42 19.92 20.82
C VAL A 331 41.34 19.08 21.70
N ASP A 332 41.18 17.77 21.61
CA ASP A 332 41.94 16.79 22.36
C ASP A 332 42.93 16.05 21.47
N THR A 333 43.75 15.19 22.07
CA THR A 333 44.78 14.43 21.36
C THR A 333 44.71 12.95 21.68
N LEU A 334 44.77 12.12 20.64
CA LEU A 334 44.94 10.68 20.79
C LEU A 334 46.34 10.35 21.38
N PRO A 335 46.49 9.17 22.00
CA PRO A 335 47.78 8.56 22.25
C PRO A 335 48.65 8.46 20.99
N TRP A 336 49.96 8.30 21.20
CA TRP A 336 50.93 8.11 20.11
C TRP A 336 50.84 6.71 19.50
N LEU A 337 51.16 6.57 18.22
CA LEU A 337 51.27 5.25 17.56
C LEU A 337 52.45 4.42 18.13
N PRO A 338 52.24 3.15 18.57
CA PRO A 338 53.29 2.28 19.11
C PRO A 338 54.27 1.76 18.05
N SER A 339 55.30 2.54 17.75
CA SER A 339 56.46 2.15 16.95
C SER A 339 57.64 3.07 17.29
N PRO A 340 58.91 2.61 17.23
CA PRO A 340 60.11 3.35 17.63
C PRO A 340 60.14 4.81 17.15
N PRO A 341 60.85 5.72 17.87
CA PRO A 341 60.61 7.17 17.80
C PRO A 341 60.77 7.83 16.42
N ASN A 342 61.43 7.18 15.46
CA ASN A 342 61.79 7.71 14.15
C ASN A 342 60.99 7.04 13.01
N THR A 343 59.66 6.98 13.15
CA THR A 343 58.72 6.55 12.09
C THR A 343 57.40 7.32 12.18
N GLY A 344 57.41 8.59 11.77
CA GLY A 344 56.20 9.38 11.52
C GLY A 344 55.51 8.97 10.23
N VAL A 345 54.17 9.06 10.19
CA VAL A 345 53.35 8.68 9.03
C VAL A 345 53.01 9.96 8.24
N ALA A 346 53.46 10.08 7.00
CA ALA A 346 53.58 11.36 6.30
C ALA A 346 52.46 11.64 5.30
N ARG A 347 52.03 10.61 4.57
CA ARG A 347 51.13 10.74 3.43
C ARG A 347 50.03 9.70 3.47
N CYS A 348 48.79 10.19 3.38
CA CYS A 348 47.65 9.42 2.88
C CYS A 348 47.43 8.09 3.64
N ASN A 349 47.49 8.17 4.96
CA ASN A 349 47.15 7.08 5.87
C ASN A 349 45.78 6.51 5.50
N PHE A 350 45.63 5.18 5.48
CA PHE A 350 44.32 4.57 5.62
C PHE A 350 43.92 4.71 7.09
N LEU A 351 43.57 5.94 7.51
CA LEU A 351 42.77 6.17 8.70
C LEU A 351 41.32 5.96 8.29
N ASN A 352 40.66 4.97 8.87
CA ASN A 352 39.24 4.82 8.69
C ASN A 352 38.56 4.40 9.99
N ARG A 353 37.23 4.46 9.99
CA ARG A 353 36.36 4.18 11.12
C ARG A 353 35.74 2.80 10.99
N ARG A 354 35.29 2.27 12.12
CA ARG A 354 34.36 1.15 12.21
C ARG A 354 33.35 1.49 13.30
N GLU A 355 32.21 2.04 12.89
CA GLU A 355 31.15 2.47 13.82
C GLU A 355 30.68 1.28 14.69
N ALA A 356 30.53 0.09 14.10
CA ALA A 356 30.07 -1.14 14.76
C ALA A 356 31.02 -1.73 15.82
N GLY A 357 32.17 -1.10 16.09
CA GLY A 357 33.04 -1.41 17.22
C GLY A 357 33.58 -0.19 17.97
N ASN A 358 33.16 1.03 17.56
CA ASN A 358 33.77 2.29 17.95
C ASN A 358 35.30 2.29 17.82
N GLU A 359 35.79 1.81 16.66
CA GLU A 359 37.22 1.68 16.37
C GLU A 359 37.69 2.65 15.27
N LEU A 360 38.93 3.11 15.40
CA LEU A 360 39.73 3.66 14.30
C LEU A 360 40.79 2.65 13.89
N PHE A 361 40.94 2.45 12.58
CA PHE A 361 42.01 1.65 12.00
C PHE A 361 43.01 2.56 11.29
N LYS A 362 44.31 2.35 11.54
CA LYS A 362 45.43 2.81 10.71
C LYS A 362 46.01 1.58 10.02
N PHE A 363 46.04 1.58 8.71
CA PHE A 363 46.97 0.73 7.94
C PHE A 363 47.54 1.48 6.73
N ALA A 364 48.50 0.86 6.05
CA ALA A 364 49.15 1.43 4.87
C ALA A 364 49.82 2.82 5.12
N GLY A 365 50.08 3.59 4.05
CA GLY A 365 50.80 4.87 4.09
C GLY A 365 52.31 4.71 3.85
N ASP A 366 53.12 5.70 4.27
CA ASP A 366 54.59 5.63 4.33
C ASP A 366 55.11 5.62 5.78
N ASP A 367 56.43 5.49 5.92
CA ASP A 367 57.20 5.89 7.10
C ASP A 367 58.20 6.98 6.69
N GLU A 368 58.42 7.98 7.56
CA GLU A 368 59.40 9.09 7.42
C GLU A 368 59.33 9.93 6.13
N GLY A 369 58.28 9.77 5.32
CA GLY A 369 58.13 10.49 4.05
C GLY A 369 58.80 9.79 2.85
N ASP A 370 59.26 8.55 3.00
CA ASP A 370 59.91 7.80 1.91
C ASP A 370 58.88 7.36 0.84
N TRP A 371 59.12 7.71 -0.42
CA TRP A 371 58.27 7.36 -1.57
C TRP A 371 58.50 5.94 -2.10
N SER A 372 59.54 5.25 -1.61
CA SER A 372 59.95 3.92 -2.05
C SER A 372 59.55 2.79 -1.09
N THR A 373 59.14 3.09 0.15
CA THR A 373 58.80 2.09 1.17
C THR A 373 57.43 2.33 1.81
N PRO A 374 56.34 1.75 1.26
CA PRO A 374 55.03 1.78 1.91
C PRO A 374 54.99 0.96 3.20
N ASN A 375 54.10 1.34 4.10
CA ASN A 375 54.12 1.01 5.52
C ASN A 375 53.07 -0.05 5.93
N ASN A 376 53.54 -1.28 6.15
CA ASN A 376 52.76 -2.44 6.62
C ASN A 376 52.49 -2.46 8.15
N THR A 377 52.52 -1.33 8.86
CA THR A 377 52.08 -1.30 10.28
C THR A 377 50.58 -1.08 10.40
N TYR A 378 49.92 -2.04 11.06
CA TYR A 378 48.49 -2.07 11.34
C TYR A 378 48.27 -1.70 12.80
N TYR A 379 47.41 -0.71 13.04
CA TYR A 379 46.97 -0.34 14.37
C TYR A 379 45.46 -0.19 14.41
N ARG A 380 44.86 -0.69 15.49
CA ARG A 380 43.49 -0.34 15.87
C ARG A 380 43.53 0.57 17.11
N ASN A 381 42.57 1.46 17.23
CA ASN A 381 42.31 2.24 18.44
C ASN A 381 40.83 2.09 18.73
N GLN A 382 40.52 1.40 19.82
CA GLN A 382 39.15 1.08 20.23
C GLN A 382 38.77 1.99 21.39
N PHE A 383 37.59 2.60 21.31
CA PHE A 383 37.03 3.42 22.38
C PHE A 383 35.89 2.62 23.05
N THR A 384 36.15 2.14 24.25
CA THR A 384 35.23 1.35 25.08
C THR A 384 34.35 2.32 25.88
N PRO A 385 33.07 2.47 25.56
CA PRO A 385 32.31 3.56 26.14
C PRO A 385 31.93 3.30 27.60
N PRO A 386 31.62 4.34 28.40
CA PRO A 386 31.15 4.14 29.77
C PRO A 386 29.81 3.40 29.80
N HIS A 387 28.87 3.81 28.94
CA HIS A 387 27.51 3.30 28.82
C HIS A 387 27.28 2.95 27.34
N ASP A 388 26.97 1.68 27.03
CA ASP A 388 26.78 1.16 25.67
C ASP A 388 26.10 -0.22 25.72
N VAL A 389 24.85 -0.30 25.26
CA VAL A 389 24.05 -1.53 25.20
C VAL A 389 23.34 -1.62 23.85
N GLY A 390 23.76 -2.58 23.01
CA GLY A 390 23.23 -2.79 21.65
C GLY A 390 22.55 -4.14 21.43
N VAL A 391 21.86 -4.29 20.30
CA VAL A 391 21.25 -5.56 19.88
C VAL A 391 22.26 -6.40 19.09
N SER A 392 22.71 -7.52 19.63
CA SER A 392 23.68 -8.41 18.96
C SER A 392 23.02 -9.37 17.95
N ALA A 393 21.75 -9.74 18.15
CA ALA A 393 21.00 -10.56 17.20
C ALA A 393 19.48 -10.39 17.30
N ILE A 394 18.76 -10.60 16.19
CA ILE A 394 17.37 -11.08 16.23
C ILE A 394 17.43 -12.60 16.04
N VAL A 395 16.90 -13.34 17.01
CA VAL A 395 16.89 -14.81 17.03
C VAL A 395 15.66 -15.35 16.32
N GLU A 396 14.50 -14.75 16.60
CA GLU A 396 13.21 -15.13 16.00
C GLU A 396 12.47 -13.87 15.53
N PRO A 397 12.08 -13.78 14.23
CA PRO A 397 12.04 -14.84 13.22
C PRO A 397 13.41 -15.17 12.60
N ALA A 398 13.85 -16.42 12.74
CA ALA A 398 15.13 -16.89 12.20
C ALA A 398 15.20 -16.73 10.66
N GLY A 399 16.23 -16.04 10.17
CA GLY A 399 16.47 -15.89 8.73
C GLY A 399 15.42 -15.10 7.96
N GLY A 400 14.49 -14.41 8.65
CA GLY A 400 13.50 -13.53 8.02
C GLY A 400 12.39 -14.23 7.25
N ARG A 401 12.09 -15.50 7.56
CA ARG A 401 10.87 -16.17 7.07
C ARG A 401 9.73 -15.98 8.06
N LEU A 402 8.53 -15.73 7.54
CA LEU A 402 7.30 -15.62 8.35
C LEU A 402 6.15 -16.36 7.67
N THR A 403 5.48 -17.22 8.44
CA THR A 403 4.25 -17.91 8.01
C THR A 403 3.03 -17.13 8.50
N PRO A 404 2.14 -16.66 7.61
CA PRO A 404 0.90 -16.00 8.00
C PRO A 404 0.08 -16.83 8.99
N GLY A 405 -0.53 -16.19 10.00
CA GLY A 405 -1.39 -16.86 10.98
C GLY A 405 -0.67 -17.79 11.96
N THR A 406 0.64 -18.00 11.85
CA THR A 406 1.44 -18.80 12.80
C THR A 406 2.03 -17.88 13.87
N PRO A 407 1.69 -18.05 15.17
CA PRO A 407 2.32 -17.28 16.23
C PRO A 407 3.81 -17.62 16.34
N ILE A 408 4.65 -16.59 16.43
CA ILE A 408 6.05 -16.69 16.83
C ILE A 408 6.25 -15.96 18.15
N VAL A 409 7.31 -16.30 18.88
CA VAL A 409 7.74 -15.59 20.09
C VAL A 409 8.94 -14.71 19.69
N PRO A 410 8.75 -13.41 19.43
CA PRO A 410 9.84 -12.58 18.93
C PRO A 410 10.96 -12.54 19.96
N THR A 411 12.19 -12.82 19.51
CA THR A 411 13.31 -13.07 20.42
C THR A 411 14.57 -12.38 19.91
N VAL A 412 15.31 -11.72 20.80
CA VAL A 412 16.55 -11.00 20.50
C VAL A 412 17.66 -11.37 21.47
N VAL A 413 18.90 -11.07 21.10
CA VAL A 413 20.02 -11.01 22.03
C VAL A 413 20.48 -9.55 22.13
N VAL A 414 20.62 -9.08 23.36
CA VAL A 414 21.19 -7.76 23.68
C VAL A 414 22.46 -7.91 24.51
N LYS A 415 23.38 -6.96 24.33
CA LYS A 415 24.71 -7.03 24.92
C LYS A 415 25.16 -5.67 25.42
N ASN A 416 25.73 -5.67 26.62
CA ASN A 416 26.45 -4.53 27.18
C ASN A 416 27.89 -4.58 26.67
N TYR A 417 28.24 -3.60 25.84
CA TYR A 417 29.58 -3.38 25.30
C TYR A 417 30.36 -2.33 26.10
N GLY A 418 29.67 -1.57 26.97
CA GLY A 418 30.23 -0.55 27.82
C GLY A 418 30.97 -1.06 29.06
N LEU A 419 31.58 -0.12 29.78
CA LEU A 419 32.38 -0.37 30.99
C LEU A 419 31.58 -0.33 32.30
N ASN A 420 30.37 0.21 32.29
CA ASN A 420 29.45 0.21 33.44
C ASN A 420 28.46 -0.96 33.37
N ALA A 421 27.86 -1.32 34.51
CA ALA A 421 26.74 -2.24 34.55
C ALA A 421 25.43 -1.43 34.45
N GLU A 422 24.58 -1.77 33.49
CA GLU A 422 23.36 -1.03 33.19
C GLU A 422 22.13 -1.72 33.77
N THR A 423 21.20 -0.93 34.32
CA THR A 423 19.96 -1.40 34.96
C THR A 423 18.74 -0.79 34.28
N ASP A 424 17.65 -1.54 34.19
CA ASP A 424 16.37 -1.08 33.63
C ASP A 424 16.46 -0.53 32.19
N VAL A 425 17.36 -1.08 31.37
CA VAL A 425 17.57 -0.62 29.97
C VAL A 425 16.37 -1.04 29.11
N PRO A 426 15.67 -0.11 28.43
CA PRO A 426 14.59 -0.47 27.54
C PRO A 426 15.10 -1.15 26.27
N VAL A 427 14.48 -2.27 25.92
CA VAL A 427 14.70 -3.00 24.66
C VAL A 427 13.36 -3.16 23.96
N TYR A 428 13.27 -2.67 22.73
CA TYR A 428 12.08 -2.67 21.89
C TYR A 428 12.17 -3.75 20.82
N PHE A 429 11.05 -4.42 20.54
CA PHE A 429 10.87 -5.21 19.33
C PHE A 429 9.73 -4.62 18.51
N VAL A 430 10.04 -4.15 17.32
CA VAL A 430 9.09 -3.50 16.42
C VAL A 430 8.99 -4.27 15.11
N VAL A 431 7.76 -4.48 14.67
CA VAL A 431 7.45 -4.88 13.30
C VAL A 431 6.60 -3.79 12.66
N ASP A 432 7.11 -3.23 11.57
CA ASP A 432 6.40 -2.34 10.67
C ASP A 432 6.04 -3.13 9.38
N SER A 433 4.92 -2.81 8.74
CA SER A 433 4.57 -3.33 7.42
C SER A 433 5.54 -2.81 6.34
N ILE A 434 5.55 -3.41 5.15
CA ILE A 434 6.35 -2.86 4.04
C ILE A 434 5.90 -1.44 3.64
N SER A 435 4.63 -1.08 3.84
CA SER A 435 4.12 0.30 3.66
C SER A 435 4.61 1.27 4.74
N GLY A 436 5.03 0.77 5.91
CA GLY A 436 5.58 1.57 7.02
C GLY A 436 4.61 1.81 8.17
N ASP A 437 3.48 1.11 8.19
CA ASP A 437 2.52 1.11 9.30
C ASP A 437 3.04 0.20 10.42
N ASN A 438 3.04 0.68 11.66
CA ASN A 438 3.46 -0.15 12.79
C ASN A 438 2.39 -1.22 13.09
N VAL A 439 2.76 -2.51 13.08
CA VAL A 439 1.84 -3.65 13.28
C VAL A 439 2.14 -4.44 14.55
N TYR A 440 3.31 -4.25 15.14
CA TYR A 440 3.71 -4.76 16.45
C TYR A 440 4.80 -3.86 17.03
N SER A 441 4.76 -3.60 18.33
CA SER A 441 5.73 -2.74 19.02
C SER A 441 5.69 -3.03 20.53
N GLU A 442 6.50 -3.98 20.97
CA GLU A 442 6.62 -4.34 22.38
C GLU A 442 7.95 -3.83 22.98
N VAL A 443 7.99 -3.68 24.30
CA VAL A 443 9.17 -3.24 25.05
C VAL A 443 9.34 -4.07 26.32
N THR A 444 10.58 -4.43 26.64
CA THR A 444 10.97 -5.04 27.91
C THR A 444 12.14 -4.25 28.53
N LEU A 445 12.44 -4.52 29.80
CA LEU A 445 13.59 -3.96 30.51
C LEU A 445 14.63 -5.06 30.76
N VAL A 446 15.91 -4.73 30.65
CA VAL A 446 17.03 -5.64 30.91
C VAL A 446 18.03 -5.03 31.89
N THR A 447 18.77 -5.88 32.61
CA THR A 447 19.86 -5.46 33.51
C THR A 447 21.11 -6.24 33.18
N LEU A 448 22.09 -5.58 32.58
CA LEU A 448 23.29 -6.21 32.02
C LEU A 448 24.54 -5.77 32.78
N ALA A 449 25.21 -6.73 33.41
CA ALA A 449 26.57 -6.55 33.91
C ALA A 449 27.54 -6.19 32.75
N VAL A 450 28.70 -5.62 33.10
CA VAL A 450 29.78 -5.28 32.15
C VAL A 450 30.12 -6.47 31.26
N GLY A 451 30.05 -6.31 29.93
CA GLY A 451 30.28 -7.39 28.96
C GLY A 451 29.20 -8.48 28.91
N GLY A 452 28.11 -8.32 29.68
CA GLY A 452 27.00 -9.26 29.78
C GLY A 452 26.11 -9.28 28.55
N GLU A 453 25.51 -10.44 28.27
CA GLU A 453 24.69 -10.68 27.10
C GLU A 453 23.47 -11.54 27.50
N GLU A 454 22.27 -11.11 27.12
CA GLU A 454 21.00 -11.71 27.55
C GLU A 454 20.05 -11.91 26.36
N THR A 455 19.33 -13.02 26.36
CA THR A 455 18.32 -13.34 25.34
C THR A 455 16.94 -12.98 25.85
N LEU A 456 16.28 -12.04 25.19
CA LEU A 456 14.99 -11.49 25.60
C LEU A 456 13.90 -11.95 24.64
N ALA A 457 12.84 -12.52 25.21
CA ALA A 457 11.61 -12.89 24.50
C ALA A 457 10.51 -11.84 24.75
N PHE A 458 9.75 -11.53 23.72
CA PHE A 458 8.62 -10.59 23.74
C PHE A 458 7.28 -11.34 23.63
N PRO A 459 6.14 -10.73 23.97
CA PRO A 459 4.82 -11.34 23.83
C PRO A 459 4.54 -11.86 22.42
N ASP A 460 3.92 -13.04 22.30
CA ASP A 460 3.62 -13.74 21.04
C ASP A 460 3.07 -12.81 19.95
N TRP A 461 3.73 -12.79 18.79
CA TRP A 461 3.27 -12.06 17.61
C TRP A 461 2.80 -13.03 16.53
N THR A 462 1.66 -12.74 15.92
CA THR A 462 1.13 -13.52 14.79
C THR A 462 1.17 -12.65 13.52
N PRO A 463 1.92 -13.03 12.47
CA PRO A 463 1.94 -12.31 11.21
C PRO A 463 0.55 -12.30 10.54
N ASN A 464 0.10 -11.13 10.09
CA ASN A 464 -1.17 -10.98 9.39
C ASN A 464 -1.08 -11.51 7.95
N CYS A 465 -2.12 -12.21 7.49
CA CYS A 465 -2.29 -12.67 6.11
C CYS A 465 -2.69 -11.57 5.12
N GLU A 466 -3.19 -10.42 5.58
CA GLU A 466 -3.70 -9.35 4.70
C GLU A 466 -2.60 -8.41 4.14
N LEU A 467 -1.33 -8.57 4.53
CA LEU A 467 -0.25 -7.59 4.29
C LEU A 467 0.84 -8.05 3.30
N TRP A 468 0.44 -8.71 2.21
CA TRP A 468 1.16 -9.30 1.05
C TRP A 468 2.57 -8.77 0.64
N GLY A 469 2.98 -7.57 1.05
CA GLY A 469 4.32 -7.02 0.79
C GLY A 469 5.39 -7.35 1.84
N GLY A 470 5.04 -8.03 2.94
CA GLY A 470 5.97 -8.44 4.00
C GLY A 470 6.25 -7.36 5.04
N TYR A 471 7.29 -7.59 5.86
CA TYR A 471 7.54 -6.85 7.09
C TYR A 471 8.96 -6.26 7.19
N LYS A 472 9.06 -5.09 7.81
CA LYS A 472 10.31 -4.49 8.28
C LYS A 472 10.38 -4.71 9.78
N ILE A 473 11.22 -5.63 10.20
CA ILE A 473 11.44 -5.93 11.62
C ILE A 473 12.65 -5.13 12.08
N ARG A 474 12.55 -4.53 13.27
CA ARG A 474 13.66 -3.82 13.93
C ARG A 474 13.59 -4.02 15.44
N ALA A 475 14.68 -4.52 16.00
CA ALA A 475 14.89 -4.54 17.44
C ALA A 475 15.83 -3.39 17.81
N PHE A 476 15.56 -2.69 18.91
CA PHE A 476 16.47 -1.64 19.36
C PHE A 476 16.48 -1.39 20.87
N THR A 477 17.64 -0.99 21.38
CA THR A 477 17.84 -0.53 22.76
C THR A 477 17.59 0.98 22.88
N ALA A 478 17.45 1.50 24.11
CA ALA A 478 17.31 2.93 24.38
C ALA A 478 17.95 3.34 25.72
N LEU A 479 19.27 3.14 25.83
CA LEU A 479 20.05 3.54 27.01
C LEU A 479 20.27 5.07 27.04
N VAL A 480 20.01 5.70 28.19
CA VAL A 480 20.22 7.15 28.37
C VAL A 480 21.71 7.43 28.56
N GLY A 481 22.32 8.06 27.55
CA GLY A 481 23.76 8.32 27.54
C GLY A 481 24.57 7.25 26.80
N ASP A 482 23.92 6.40 25.99
CA ASP A 482 24.62 5.50 25.08
C ASP A 482 25.55 6.27 24.12
N ALA A 483 26.66 5.62 23.77
CA ALA A 483 27.78 6.20 23.05
C ALA A 483 28.14 5.45 21.74
N ILE A 484 27.46 4.34 21.39
CA ILE A 484 27.49 3.80 20.01
C ILE A 484 26.08 3.63 19.41
N PRO A 485 25.37 4.74 19.04
CA PRO A 485 24.04 4.70 18.42
C PRO A 485 23.87 3.96 17.08
N THR A 486 24.89 3.21 16.64
CA THR A 486 24.86 2.33 15.46
C THR A 486 24.75 0.84 15.82
N ASN A 487 25.02 0.44 17.06
CA ASN A 487 24.75 -0.92 17.54
C ASN A 487 23.34 -1.04 18.19
N ASP A 488 22.71 0.09 18.54
CA ASP A 488 21.36 0.14 19.13
C ASP A 488 20.35 -0.69 18.35
N THR A 489 20.32 -0.54 17.01
CA THR A 489 19.19 -0.95 16.17
C THR A 489 19.57 -1.98 15.11
N LEU A 490 19.24 -3.24 15.35
CA LEU A 490 19.32 -4.30 14.33
C LEU A 490 18.03 -4.36 13.51
N LYS A 491 18.15 -4.47 12.18
CA LYS A 491 17.02 -4.45 11.23
C LYS A 491 17.07 -5.66 10.31
N MET A 492 15.91 -6.21 9.98
CA MET A 492 15.76 -7.28 8.99
C MET A 492 14.44 -7.14 8.22
N VAL A 493 14.35 -7.80 7.06
CA VAL A 493 13.09 -7.92 6.31
C VAL A 493 12.51 -9.30 6.56
N GLY A 494 11.29 -9.34 7.09
CA GLY A 494 10.48 -10.55 7.19
C GLY A 494 9.73 -10.77 5.88
N LEU A 495 10.22 -11.69 5.06
CA LEU A 495 9.54 -12.13 3.83
C LEU A 495 8.58 -13.27 4.16
N TYR A 496 7.42 -13.27 3.51
CA TYR A 496 6.52 -14.42 3.52
C TYR A 496 7.15 -15.59 2.75
N THR A 497 6.88 -16.82 3.19
CA THR A 497 7.17 -18.03 2.40
C THR A 497 6.06 -19.06 2.52
N GLN A 498 4.87 -18.77 1.96
CA GLN A 498 3.89 -19.78 1.56
C GLN A 498 2.75 -19.16 0.72
N ASP A 499 3.02 -18.94 -0.58
CA ASP A 499 1.95 -18.98 -1.58
C ASP A 499 1.81 -20.45 -2.00
N GLU A 500 0.95 -21.19 -1.28
CA GLU A 500 0.43 -22.46 -1.79
C GLU A 500 -0.65 -22.13 -2.82
N ILE A 501 -0.26 -22.05 -4.09
CA ILE A 501 -1.21 -21.93 -5.17
C ILE A 501 -2.00 -23.23 -5.22
N LEU A 502 -3.33 -23.11 -5.15
CA LEU A 502 -4.21 -24.27 -5.23
C LEU A 502 -4.70 -24.40 -6.67
N SER A 503 -4.86 -25.62 -7.15
CA SER A 503 -5.67 -25.89 -8.33
C SER A 503 -6.90 -26.67 -7.87
N TYR A 504 -8.08 -26.09 -8.09
CA TYR A 504 -9.36 -26.72 -7.78
C TYR A 504 -9.93 -27.46 -9.00
N PRO A 505 -10.69 -28.55 -8.82
CA PRO A 505 -11.49 -29.14 -9.88
C PRO A 505 -12.51 -28.13 -10.41
N GLY A 506 -12.41 -27.79 -11.69
CA GLY A 506 -13.36 -26.88 -12.33
C GLY A 506 -14.77 -27.47 -12.40
N ALA A 507 -15.78 -26.62 -12.22
CA ALA A 507 -17.16 -26.98 -12.54
C ALA A 507 -17.37 -27.11 -14.06
N SER A 508 -16.51 -26.46 -14.85
CA SER A 508 -16.40 -26.66 -16.30
C SER A 508 -14.98 -26.39 -16.81
N ALA A 509 -14.58 -27.12 -17.84
CA ALA A 509 -13.34 -26.85 -18.58
C ALA A 509 -13.45 -25.52 -19.34
N PRO A 510 -12.44 -24.64 -19.27
CA PRO A 510 -12.44 -23.37 -19.98
C PRO A 510 -12.19 -23.57 -21.48
N THR A 511 -12.60 -22.58 -22.26
CA THR A 511 -12.08 -22.37 -23.62
C THR A 511 -10.59 -22.01 -23.54
N ILE A 512 -9.83 -22.26 -24.60
CA ILE A 512 -8.45 -21.81 -24.73
C ILE A 512 -8.36 -21.05 -26.06
N ASP A 513 -8.81 -19.81 -26.05
CA ASP A 513 -8.76 -18.87 -27.18
C ASP A 513 -8.10 -17.52 -26.82
N GLY A 514 -7.69 -17.37 -25.55
CA GLY A 514 -7.03 -16.21 -24.99
C GLY A 514 -8.00 -15.25 -24.30
N PHE A 515 -9.30 -15.39 -24.51
CA PHE A 515 -10.32 -14.47 -24.03
C PHE A 515 -10.99 -15.01 -22.76
N MET A 516 -10.51 -14.54 -21.59
CA MET A 516 -11.06 -14.95 -20.29
C MET A 516 -12.51 -14.45 -20.10
N ALA A 517 -13.51 -15.23 -20.50
CA ALA A 517 -14.88 -14.76 -20.53
C ALA A 517 -15.49 -14.60 -19.12
N PRO A 518 -16.44 -13.66 -18.92
CA PRO A 518 -17.13 -13.51 -17.64
C PRO A 518 -17.87 -14.80 -17.24
N GLY A 519 -17.45 -15.42 -16.13
CA GLY A 519 -17.98 -16.71 -15.68
C GLY A 519 -17.04 -17.91 -15.89
N GLU A 520 -16.10 -17.82 -16.82
CA GLU A 520 -15.30 -18.97 -17.31
C GLU A 520 -14.18 -19.40 -16.36
N TRP A 521 -13.56 -18.44 -15.67
CA TRP A 521 -12.51 -18.67 -14.67
C TRP A 521 -12.98 -18.32 -13.24
N ASN A 522 -14.29 -18.13 -13.04
CA ASN A 522 -14.88 -17.78 -11.74
C ASN A 522 -14.78 -18.92 -10.70
N ASP A 523 -14.50 -20.14 -11.12
CA ASP A 523 -14.29 -21.34 -10.31
C ASP A 523 -12.80 -21.69 -10.12
N ALA A 524 -11.88 -20.89 -10.67
CA ALA A 524 -10.44 -21.07 -10.53
C ALA A 524 -9.87 -20.35 -9.30
N TYR A 525 -8.77 -20.86 -8.76
CA TYR A 525 -7.98 -20.16 -7.75
C TYR A 525 -7.19 -19.04 -8.42
N ALA A 526 -7.34 -17.80 -7.95
CA ALA A 526 -6.66 -16.62 -8.49
C ALA A 526 -5.52 -16.15 -7.57
N ALA A 527 -4.30 -16.07 -8.10
CA ALA A 527 -3.09 -15.61 -7.43
C ALA A 527 -2.58 -14.31 -8.06
N ASN A 528 -2.14 -13.34 -7.24
CA ASN A 528 -1.49 -12.12 -7.72
C ASN A 528 0.02 -12.36 -7.85
N ILE A 529 0.55 -12.33 -9.07
CA ILE A 529 1.96 -12.62 -9.40
C ILE A 529 2.78 -11.35 -9.73
N SER A 530 2.24 -10.16 -9.43
CA SER A 530 2.87 -8.86 -9.75
C SER A 530 4.24 -8.64 -9.12
N ASN A 531 4.50 -9.28 -7.97
CA ASN A 531 5.79 -9.25 -7.28
C ASN A 531 6.85 -10.11 -7.99
N GLY A 532 6.44 -11.16 -8.69
CA GLY A 532 7.31 -12.13 -9.36
C GLY A 532 7.89 -11.62 -10.67
N LEU A 533 7.05 -11.09 -11.55
CA LEU A 533 7.47 -10.56 -12.85
C LEU A 533 8.22 -9.20 -12.74
N GLY A 534 8.82 -8.90 -11.58
CA GLY A 534 9.23 -7.58 -11.15
C GLY A 534 10.56 -7.05 -11.69
N ARG A 535 10.90 -5.82 -11.26
CA ARG A 535 12.13 -5.04 -11.55
C ARG A 535 12.45 -4.72 -13.02
N GLY A 536 11.70 -5.22 -13.99
CA GLY A 536 11.81 -4.77 -15.39
C GLY A 536 11.11 -3.45 -15.71
N MET A 537 10.02 -3.15 -15.00
CA MET A 537 9.02 -2.16 -15.39
C MET A 537 9.05 -0.95 -14.44
N SER A 538 8.82 0.24 -14.99
CA SER A 538 9.03 1.55 -14.35
C SER A 538 8.56 1.59 -12.89
N GLY A 539 9.51 1.66 -11.96
CA GLY A 539 9.27 1.37 -10.54
C GLY A 539 8.25 2.28 -9.88
N ASN A 540 7.05 1.75 -9.64
CA ASN A 540 6.08 2.23 -8.67
C ASN A 540 5.18 1.07 -8.20
N ASN A 541 4.62 1.22 -7.00
CA ASN A 541 3.80 0.30 -6.20
C ASN A 541 3.20 -0.96 -6.89
N PRO A 542 3.46 -2.20 -6.40
CA PRO A 542 2.98 -3.45 -7.01
C PRO A 542 1.49 -3.77 -6.74
N PHE A 543 0.71 -2.83 -6.21
CA PHE A 543 -0.72 -3.00 -5.91
C PHE A 543 -1.54 -1.83 -6.45
N GLY A 544 -2.59 -2.15 -7.19
CA GLY A 544 -3.47 -1.25 -7.94
C GLY A 544 -4.08 -1.98 -9.15
N PRO A 545 -4.88 -1.29 -10.01
CA PRO A 545 -5.59 -1.90 -11.15
C PRO A 545 -4.70 -2.30 -12.35
N ASN A 546 -3.39 -2.49 -12.11
CA ASN A 546 -2.37 -2.97 -13.06
C ASN A 546 -1.62 -4.19 -12.50
N ALA A 547 -2.28 -5.00 -11.67
CA ALA A 547 -1.69 -6.20 -11.08
C ALA A 547 -1.71 -7.37 -12.07
N ALA A 548 -0.60 -8.10 -12.21
CA ALA A 548 -0.58 -9.35 -12.96
C ALA A 548 -1.21 -10.48 -12.13
N TRP A 549 -2.17 -11.20 -12.72
CA TRP A 549 -2.91 -12.28 -12.06
C TRP A 549 -2.74 -13.60 -12.80
N ALA A 550 -2.67 -14.70 -12.06
CA ALA A 550 -2.64 -16.07 -12.58
C ALA A 550 -3.80 -16.88 -11.99
N TYR A 551 -4.39 -17.77 -12.77
CA TYR A 551 -5.63 -18.49 -12.47
C TYR A 551 -5.45 -19.98 -12.72
N PHE A 552 -5.79 -20.81 -11.72
CA PHE A 552 -5.50 -22.25 -11.72
C PHE A 552 -6.76 -23.08 -11.44
N LYS A 553 -7.04 -24.04 -12.32
CA LYS A 553 -8.02 -25.12 -12.08
C LYS A 553 -7.64 -26.38 -12.86
N ASN A 554 -8.19 -27.53 -12.49
CA ASN A 554 -7.90 -28.82 -13.12
C ASN A 554 -9.16 -29.62 -13.44
N ASP A 555 -9.00 -30.67 -14.24
CA ASP A 555 -9.92 -31.82 -14.28
C ASP A 555 -9.13 -33.13 -14.13
N ALA A 556 -9.69 -34.27 -14.56
CA ALA A 556 -9.03 -35.58 -14.49
C ALA A 556 -7.95 -35.82 -15.57
N ASN A 557 -7.81 -34.91 -16.54
CA ASN A 557 -6.97 -35.05 -17.74
C ASN A 557 -6.09 -33.82 -18.01
N TYR A 558 -6.44 -32.64 -17.48
CA TYR A 558 -5.73 -31.39 -17.73
C TYR A 558 -5.59 -30.51 -16.49
N LEU A 559 -4.44 -29.83 -16.39
CA LEU A 559 -4.25 -28.62 -15.59
C LEU A 559 -4.47 -27.40 -16.50
N TYR A 560 -5.31 -26.47 -16.08
CA TYR A 560 -5.62 -25.23 -16.80
C TYR A 560 -4.98 -24.04 -16.08
N ILE A 561 -4.24 -23.23 -16.85
CA ILE A 561 -3.56 -22.04 -16.33
C ILE A 561 -3.87 -20.87 -17.27
N ALA A 562 -4.44 -19.81 -16.72
CA ALA A 562 -4.55 -18.51 -17.40
C ALA A 562 -3.79 -17.43 -16.64
N VAL A 563 -3.29 -16.43 -17.36
CA VAL A 563 -2.57 -15.27 -16.80
C VAL A 563 -2.99 -14.00 -17.51
N ALA A 564 -3.24 -12.93 -16.75
CA ALA A 564 -3.49 -11.59 -17.26
C ALA A 564 -2.35 -10.66 -16.84
N MET A 565 -1.69 -10.01 -17.81
CA MET A 565 -0.57 -9.07 -17.59
C MET A 565 -0.93 -7.65 -18.11
N PRO A 566 -0.61 -6.56 -17.39
CA PRO A 566 -1.04 -5.20 -17.75
C PRO A 566 -0.39 -4.61 -19.02
N GLU A 567 -0.98 -3.51 -19.50
CA GLU A 567 -0.84 -2.80 -20.79
C GLU A 567 0.58 -2.55 -21.36
N TRP A 568 1.67 -2.68 -20.58
CA TRP A 568 3.04 -2.44 -21.05
C TRP A 568 3.72 -3.63 -21.74
N ALA A 569 3.12 -4.83 -21.71
CA ALA A 569 3.71 -6.06 -22.27
C ALA A 569 3.45 -6.20 -23.79
N SER A 570 4.30 -5.65 -24.64
CA SER A 570 4.10 -5.66 -26.11
C SER A 570 4.33 -7.05 -26.74
N ARG A 571 3.26 -7.85 -26.93
CA ARG A 571 3.28 -9.18 -27.57
C ARG A 571 4.04 -9.20 -28.92
N ALA A 572 5.24 -9.74 -28.92
CA ALA A 572 6.13 -9.90 -30.08
C ALA A 572 6.38 -11.38 -30.42
N ILE A 573 6.86 -11.64 -31.65
CA ILE A 573 7.20 -13.00 -32.10
C ILE A 573 8.44 -13.48 -31.33
N GLY A 574 8.33 -14.63 -30.65
CA GLY A 574 9.38 -15.21 -29.81
C GLY A 574 9.33 -14.80 -28.33
N ASP A 575 8.37 -13.95 -27.93
CA ASP A 575 8.02 -13.80 -26.52
C ASP A 575 7.47 -15.13 -25.98
N GLN A 576 7.74 -15.40 -24.71
CA GLN A 576 7.38 -16.66 -24.05
C GLN A 576 6.78 -16.39 -22.67
N PHE A 577 5.79 -17.18 -22.29
CA PHE A 577 5.32 -17.31 -20.91
C PHE A 577 5.38 -18.79 -20.52
N GLY A 578 6.00 -19.12 -19.39
CA GLY A 578 6.29 -20.50 -19.00
C GLY A 578 6.11 -20.81 -17.53
N VAL A 579 5.90 -22.10 -17.29
CA VAL A 579 5.83 -22.71 -15.96
C VAL A 579 6.73 -23.95 -15.94
N TYR A 580 7.62 -24.00 -14.96
CA TYR A 580 8.32 -25.22 -14.57
C TYR A 580 7.56 -25.87 -13.43
N LEU A 581 7.36 -27.19 -13.51
CA LEU A 581 6.77 -27.99 -12.44
C LEU A 581 7.76 -29.09 -12.03
N ASP A 582 8.26 -28.98 -10.80
CA ASP A 582 8.96 -30.05 -10.09
C ASP A 582 7.89 -31.05 -9.62
N GLU A 583 7.67 -32.08 -10.44
CA GLU A 583 6.58 -33.04 -10.28
C GLU A 583 6.77 -34.01 -9.10
N ASN A 584 7.95 -34.02 -8.46
CA ASN A 584 8.20 -34.81 -7.26
C ASN A 584 8.49 -33.96 -6.01
N ASN A 585 8.48 -32.63 -6.16
CA ASN A 585 8.59 -31.62 -5.11
C ASN A 585 9.81 -31.86 -4.18
N ASN A 586 10.95 -32.23 -4.77
CA ASN A 586 12.22 -32.39 -4.05
C ASN A 586 12.99 -31.06 -3.90
N GLY A 587 12.59 -30.01 -4.62
CA GLY A 587 13.20 -28.69 -4.57
C GLY A 587 14.59 -28.61 -5.24
N GLN A 588 14.89 -29.50 -6.17
CA GLN A 588 16.08 -29.51 -7.03
C GLN A 588 15.65 -29.31 -8.50
N TRP A 589 16.60 -29.00 -9.38
CA TRP A 589 16.38 -29.09 -10.82
C TRP A 589 16.92 -30.43 -11.30
N GLU A 590 16.06 -31.31 -11.81
CA GLU A 590 16.46 -32.63 -12.30
C GLU A 590 16.91 -32.58 -13.77
N THR A 591 17.80 -33.50 -14.13
CA THR A 591 18.37 -33.71 -15.46
C THR A 591 17.63 -34.79 -16.27
N SER A 592 16.45 -35.19 -15.81
CA SER A 592 15.63 -36.26 -16.39
C SER A 592 14.66 -35.70 -17.45
N PRO A 593 14.38 -36.42 -18.55
CA PRO A 593 13.32 -36.08 -19.49
C PRO A 593 11.90 -36.38 -18.96
N LEU A 594 11.72 -36.49 -17.64
CA LEU A 594 10.47 -36.82 -16.96
C LEU A 594 9.89 -35.67 -16.12
N GLU A 595 10.54 -34.50 -16.05
CA GLU A 595 9.99 -33.31 -15.39
C GLU A 595 9.52 -32.26 -16.41
N GLY A 596 8.30 -31.77 -16.21
CA GLY A 596 7.59 -30.89 -17.14
C GLY A 596 7.96 -29.40 -17.04
N ASN A 597 8.87 -28.95 -17.91
CA ASN A 597 8.98 -27.54 -18.27
C ASN A 597 8.10 -27.25 -19.50
N TYR A 598 7.08 -26.40 -19.32
CA TYR A 598 6.13 -25.99 -20.37
C TYR A 598 6.16 -24.48 -20.57
N TRP A 599 6.10 -24.02 -21.81
CA TRP A 599 5.90 -22.60 -22.10
C TRP A 599 5.09 -22.38 -23.38
N ILE A 600 4.27 -21.35 -23.34
CA ILE A 600 3.59 -20.77 -24.49
C ILE A 600 4.65 -19.99 -25.28
N TRP A 601 4.79 -20.32 -26.56
CA TRP A 601 5.63 -19.60 -27.51
C TRP A 601 4.76 -18.80 -28.47
N VAL A 602 4.96 -17.47 -28.51
CA VAL A 602 4.24 -16.58 -29.43
C VAL A 602 4.83 -16.71 -30.84
N ASN A 603 4.18 -17.49 -31.71
CA ASN A 603 4.67 -17.76 -33.06
C ASN A 603 4.17 -16.74 -34.09
N GLY A 604 4.95 -16.52 -35.15
CA GLY A 604 4.59 -15.65 -36.27
C GLY A 604 3.55 -16.24 -37.22
N SER A 605 3.16 -17.50 -37.04
CA SER A 605 2.28 -18.31 -37.90
C SER A 605 0.81 -18.31 -37.47
N SER A 606 0.34 -17.28 -36.75
CA SER A 606 -1.05 -17.04 -36.32
C SER A 606 -1.67 -18.03 -35.32
N ALA A 607 -0.88 -18.91 -34.70
CA ALA A 607 -1.27 -19.69 -33.53
C ALA A 607 -0.15 -19.67 -32.49
N ASP A 608 -0.49 -19.70 -31.20
CA ASP A 608 0.48 -19.80 -30.10
C ASP A 608 0.65 -21.27 -29.71
N GLU A 609 1.87 -21.71 -29.44
CA GLU A 609 2.20 -23.12 -29.25
C GLU A 609 2.69 -23.40 -27.83
N VAL A 610 2.07 -24.35 -27.12
CA VAL A 610 2.65 -24.92 -25.89
C VAL A 610 3.79 -25.86 -26.28
N LEU A 611 5.01 -25.41 -26.06
CA LEU A 611 6.21 -26.20 -26.21
C LEU A 611 6.57 -26.84 -24.85
N TYR A 612 7.12 -28.05 -24.91
CA TYR A 612 7.73 -28.72 -23.75
C TYR A 612 9.21 -29.04 -24.05
N ARG A 613 9.99 -29.34 -23.00
CA ARG A 613 11.42 -29.71 -23.13
C ARG A 613 11.75 -31.05 -22.48
N PRO A 614 11.97 -32.13 -23.26
CA PRO A 614 12.62 -33.32 -22.72
C PRO A 614 14.12 -33.05 -22.56
N TRP A 615 14.69 -33.28 -21.37
CA TRP A 615 16.12 -33.15 -21.14
C TRP A 615 16.89 -34.40 -21.62
N THR A 616 17.69 -34.26 -22.67
CA THR A 616 18.45 -35.38 -23.27
C THR A 616 19.94 -35.28 -22.97
N TYR A 617 20.43 -36.11 -22.06
CA TYR A 617 21.87 -36.33 -21.82
C TYR A 617 22.57 -36.85 -23.11
N PRO A 618 23.82 -36.45 -23.46
CA PRO A 618 24.80 -35.77 -22.60
C PRO A 618 24.89 -34.25 -22.68
N PHE A 619 24.47 -33.62 -23.79
CA PHE A 619 24.60 -32.17 -23.97
C PHE A 619 23.47 -31.56 -24.79
N ASN A 620 23.13 -30.33 -24.41
CA ASN A 620 21.96 -29.53 -24.81
C ASN A 620 20.60 -30.08 -24.35
N PRO A 621 19.68 -29.21 -23.87
CA PRO A 621 18.28 -29.57 -23.73
C PRO A 621 17.71 -30.04 -25.08
N GLY A 622 16.83 -31.04 -25.04
CA GLY A 622 16.30 -31.68 -26.24
C GLY A 622 15.51 -30.73 -27.15
N THR A 623 15.26 -31.21 -28.37
CA THR A 623 14.48 -30.52 -29.40
C THR A 623 13.15 -30.03 -28.83
N GLN A 624 12.83 -28.75 -29.05
CA GLN A 624 11.50 -28.21 -28.72
C GLN A 624 10.44 -29.00 -29.48
N GLY A 625 9.37 -29.40 -28.79
CA GLY A 625 8.24 -30.09 -29.40
C GLY A 625 6.92 -29.57 -28.83
N SER A 626 5.87 -29.62 -29.62
CA SER A 626 4.50 -29.41 -29.14
C SER A 626 4.05 -30.61 -28.31
N ALA A 627 3.41 -30.37 -27.16
CA ALA A 627 2.91 -31.44 -26.29
C ALA A 627 1.53 -31.95 -26.79
N PRO A 628 1.38 -33.21 -27.23
CA PRO A 628 0.10 -33.68 -27.78
C PRO A 628 -1.09 -33.52 -26.81
N GLY A 629 -2.09 -32.74 -27.25
CA GLY A 629 -3.32 -32.50 -26.49
C GLY A 629 -3.35 -31.19 -25.69
N SER A 630 -2.20 -30.54 -25.49
CA SER A 630 -2.15 -29.17 -24.95
C SER A 630 -2.81 -28.19 -25.93
N LEU A 631 -3.15 -27.01 -25.41
CA LEU A 631 -3.51 -25.83 -26.20
C LEU A 631 -2.96 -24.59 -25.49
N SER A 632 -2.69 -23.55 -26.26
CA SER A 632 -2.46 -22.20 -25.77
C SER A 632 -3.04 -21.18 -26.73
N ALA A 633 -3.45 -20.05 -26.19
CA ALA A 633 -3.78 -18.86 -26.96
C ALA A 633 -3.49 -17.61 -26.13
N SER A 634 -3.04 -16.54 -26.78
CA SER A 634 -2.85 -15.24 -26.14
C SER A 634 -3.49 -14.11 -26.95
N THR A 635 -4.11 -13.17 -26.27
CA THR A 635 -4.78 -12.02 -26.89
C THR A 635 -4.74 -10.79 -26.00
N TRP A 636 -5.32 -9.69 -26.48
CA TRP A 636 -5.52 -8.48 -25.68
C TRP A 636 -6.97 -8.39 -25.23
N TYR A 637 -7.19 -8.33 -23.92
CA TYR A 637 -8.53 -8.30 -23.31
C TYR A 637 -8.56 -7.35 -22.10
N ASN A 638 -9.51 -6.41 -22.09
CA ASN A 638 -9.73 -5.43 -21.01
C ASN A 638 -8.47 -4.66 -20.52
N GLY A 639 -7.52 -4.39 -21.41
CA GLY A 639 -6.24 -3.70 -21.09
C GLY A 639 -5.11 -4.63 -20.63
N TYR A 640 -5.35 -5.94 -20.62
CA TYR A 640 -4.38 -6.98 -20.28
C TYR A 640 -3.98 -7.81 -21.51
N LEU A 641 -2.70 -8.15 -21.60
CA LEU A 641 -2.23 -9.27 -22.40
C LEU A 641 -2.58 -10.55 -21.62
N THR A 642 -3.57 -11.29 -22.11
CA THR A 642 -3.99 -12.56 -21.54
C THR A 642 -3.29 -13.72 -22.24
N PHE A 643 -2.92 -14.73 -21.45
CA PHE A 643 -2.40 -16.01 -21.88
C PHE A 643 -3.29 -17.09 -21.28
N GLU A 644 -3.85 -17.99 -22.07
CA GLU A 644 -4.55 -19.18 -21.62
C GLU A 644 -3.81 -20.43 -22.08
N SER A 645 -3.81 -21.47 -21.25
CA SER A 645 -3.19 -22.75 -21.57
C SER A 645 -3.86 -23.92 -20.85
N ARG A 646 -3.77 -25.11 -21.47
CA ARG A 646 -4.03 -26.38 -20.80
C ARG A 646 -2.84 -27.33 -20.99
N LEU A 647 -2.43 -27.97 -19.90
CA LEU A 647 -1.32 -28.91 -19.84
C LEU A 647 -1.87 -30.31 -19.55
N PRO A 648 -1.50 -31.36 -20.33
CA PRO A 648 -2.06 -32.69 -20.14
C PRO A 648 -1.49 -33.37 -18.89
N ILE A 649 -2.34 -34.08 -18.14
CA ILE A 649 -1.99 -34.93 -17.00
C ILE A 649 -1.90 -36.39 -17.49
N GLY A 650 -0.91 -37.15 -17.01
CA GLY A 650 -0.71 -38.55 -17.42
C GLY A 650 0.71 -39.06 -17.19
N THR A 651 1.06 -40.18 -17.82
CA THR A 651 2.30 -40.93 -17.56
C THR A 651 3.31 -40.90 -18.72
N LEU A 652 3.04 -40.13 -19.77
CA LEU A 652 3.94 -39.97 -20.92
C LEU A 652 4.90 -38.79 -20.72
N PRO A 653 6.13 -38.77 -21.29
CA PRO A 653 7.16 -37.73 -21.04
C PRO A 653 6.87 -36.30 -21.53
N TYR A 654 5.60 -35.99 -21.84
CA TYR A 654 5.09 -34.66 -22.19
C TYR A 654 3.82 -34.31 -21.40
N GLN A 655 3.49 -35.12 -20.39
CA GLN A 655 2.34 -34.97 -19.50
C GLN A 655 2.82 -34.87 -18.06
N LEU A 656 2.04 -34.16 -17.24
CA LEU A 656 2.26 -34.03 -15.80
C LEU A 656 1.88 -35.34 -15.08
N ASN A 657 2.85 -35.97 -14.43
CA ASN A 657 2.76 -37.29 -13.81
C ASN A 657 2.61 -37.22 -12.27
N PHE A 658 1.66 -36.40 -11.82
CA PHE A 658 1.27 -36.31 -10.41
C PHE A 658 -0.01 -37.09 -10.10
N ASN A 659 -0.23 -37.40 -8.83
CA ASN A 659 -1.47 -38.01 -8.36
C ASN A 659 -2.53 -36.91 -8.11
N PRO A 660 -3.70 -36.87 -8.77
CA PRO A 660 -4.66 -35.78 -8.56
C PRO A 660 -5.21 -35.68 -7.12
N ALA A 661 -4.98 -36.67 -6.25
CA ALA A 661 -5.44 -36.70 -4.87
C ALA A 661 -4.57 -35.85 -3.90
N ASN A 662 -4.69 -34.52 -3.99
CA ASN A 662 -4.03 -33.53 -3.13
C ASN A 662 -2.48 -33.56 -3.19
N ASP A 663 -1.92 -33.94 -4.33
CA ASP A 663 -0.46 -33.99 -4.53
C ASP A 663 0.12 -32.58 -4.71
N THR A 664 1.42 -32.48 -4.47
CA THR A 664 2.14 -31.20 -4.34
C THR A 664 3.31 -31.17 -5.32
N LEU A 665 3.36 -30.11 -6.13
CA LEU A 665 4.42 -29.85 -7.10
C LEU A 665 5.20 -28.60 -6.67
N GLY A 666 6.52 -28.59 -6.86
CA GLY A 666 7.28 -27.35 -6.85
C GLY A 666 6.97 -26.57 -8.13
N MET A 667 6.81 -25.25 -8.05
CA MET A 667 6.42 -24.43 -9.21
C MET A 667 7.28 -23.17 -9.35
N PHE A 668 7.66 -22.86 -10.58
CA PHE A 668 8.34 -21.61 -10.95
C PHE A 668 7.71 -21.04 -12.22
N ILE A 669 7.35 -19.75 -12.22
CA ILE A 669 6.62 -19.08 -13.31
C ILE A 669 7.49 -17.97 -13.91
N TYR A 670 7.56 -17.85 -15.23
CA TYR A 670 8.36 -16.83 -15.90
C TYR A 670 7.73 -16.28 -17.18
N ALA A 671 8.12 -15.07 -17.55
CA ALA A 671 7.91 -14.46 -18.86
C ALA A 671 9.27 -14.05 -19.45
N GLN A 672 9.42 -14.13 -20.77
CA GLN A 672 10.61 -13.69 -21.49
C GLN A 672 10.24 -12.74 -22.63
N GLY A 673 10.94 -11.61 -22.73
CA GLY A 673 10.81 -10.66 -23.83
C GLY A 673 12.12 -9.91 -24.07
N ASN A 674 12.50 -9.71 -25.34
CA ASN A 674 13.79 -9.14 -25.75
C ASN A 674 15.01 -9.77 -25.03
N ASN A 675 15.05 -11.11 -24.99
CA ASN A 675 15.99 -11.96 -24.25
C ASN A 675 15.99 -11.84 -22.71
N LYS A 676 15.39 -10.81 -22.11
CA LYS A 676 15.28 -10.66 -20.65
C LYS A 676 14.20 -11.56 -20.09
N LEU A 677 14.46 -12.15 -18.92
CA LEU A 677 13.53 -12.98 -18.18
C LEU A 677 13.01 -12.25 -16.93
N TYR A 678 11.73 -12.43 -16.64
CA TYR A 678 11.00 -11.87 -15.51
C TYR A 678 10.25 -13.03 -14.86
N GLY A 679 10.45 -13.34 -13.57
CA GLY A 679 10.00 -14.63 -13.03
C GLY A 679 9.76 -14.69 -11.52
N TRP A 680 8.68 -15.37 -11.14
CA TRP A 680 8.19 -15.51 -9.79
C TRP A 680 9.05 -16.47 -8.97
N TRP A 681 9.74 -15.87 -8.00
CA TRP A 681 10.57 -16.44 -6.94
C TRP A 681 11.94 -17.04 -7.36
N PRO A 682 13.08 -16.50 -6.87
CA PRO A 682 13.31 -15.23 -6.17
C PRO A 682 13.79 -14.10 -7.11
N ILE A 683 13.78 -12.88 -6.57
CA ILE A 683 14.18 -11.63 -7.24
C ILE A 683 15.68 -11.51 -7.59
N ASP A 684 16.51 -12.46 -7.15
CA ASP A 684 17.97 -12.50 -7.33
C ASP A 684 18.44 -13.70 -8.18
N LEU A 685 17.66 -14.11 -9.19
CA LEU A 685 18.21 -14.95 -10.26
C LEU A 685 19.32 -14.17 -11.00
N GLY A 686 20.48 -14.83 -11.17
CA GLY A 686 21.63 -14.27 -11.86
C GLY A 686 21.44 -14.14 -13.38
N ALA A 687 22.55 -13.98 -14.11
CA ALA A 687 22.56 -13.84 -15.57
C ALA A 687 21.75 -14.94 -16.31
N ASP A 688 21.31 -14.63 -17.54
CA ASP A 688 20.29 -15.29 -18.39
C ASP A 688 20.32 -16.82 -18.57
N THR A 689 21.24 -17.53 -17.93
CA THR A 689 21.28 -19.00 -17.80
C THR A 689 20.65 -19.53 -16.49
N ALA A 690 20.49 -18.70 -15.46
CA ALA A 690 20.15 -19.11 -14.09
C ALA A 690 18.76 -19.77 -13.94
N TRP A 691 17.79 -19.45 -14.81
CA TRP A 691 16.45 -20.06 -14.84
C TRP A 691 16.45 -21.56 -15.14
N ARG A 692 17.60 -22.13 -15.58
CA ARG A 692 17.78 -23.58 -15.79
C ARG A 692 18.27 -24.33 -14.55
N THR A 693 18.45 -23.62 -13.44
CA THR A 693 18.80 -24.15 -12.11
C THR A 693 18.26 -23.17 -11.05
N PRO A 694 16.93 -22.96 -10.96
CA PRO A 694 16.36 -22.09 -9.94
C PRO A 694 16.66 -22.67 -8.55
N VAL A 695 17.06 -21.80 -7.63
CA VAL A 695 17.52 -22.21 -6.28
C VAL A 695 16.35 -22.39 -5.30
N TYR A 696 15.14 -22.01 -5.71
CA TYR A 696 13.92 -22.02 -4.91
C TYR A 696 12.71 -22.24 -5.82
N TYR A 697 11.64 -22.81 -5.26
CA TYR A 697 10.36 -23.05 -5.93
C TYR A 697 9.21 -22.57 -5.04
N GLY A 698 8.13 -22.08 -5.65
CA GLY A 698 6.82 -21.96 -5.00
C GLY A 698 6.13 -23.32 -4.91
N LYS A 699 4.92 -23.37 -4.36
CA LYS A 699 4.17 -24.63 -4.18
C LYS A 699 2.84 -24.58 -4.94
N LEU A 700 2.59 -25.58 -5.79
CA LEU A 700 1.29 -25.86 -6.41
C LEU A 700 0.68 -27.12 -5.77
N VAL A 701 -0.53 -27.02 -5.22
CA VAL A 701 -1.29 -28.17 -4.73
C VAL A 701 -2.43 -28.45 -5.70
N VAL A 702 -2.45 -29.63 -6.31
CA VAL A 702 -3.54 -30.03 -7.21
C VAL A 702 -4.55 -30.86 -6.44
N LEU A 703 -5.77 -30.35 -6.33
CA LEU A 703 -6.80 -30.90 -5.45
C LEU A 703 -7.76 -31.81 -6.24
N THR A 704 -8.16 -32.92 -5.61
CA THR A 704 -9.36 -33.69 -6.00
C THR A 704 -10.64 -32.99 -5.56
N GLN A 705 -11.80 -33.44 -6.07
CA GLN A 705 -13.10 -32.92 -5.65
C GLN A 705 -13.43 -33.38 -4.22
N GLN A 706 -13.16 -32.51 -3.24
CA GLN A 706 -13.10 -32.89 -1.82
C GLN A 706 -14.46 -33.12 -1.17
N SER A 707 -14.49 -34.06 -0.22
CA SER A 707 -15.72 -34.54 0.42
C SER A 707 -16.44 -33.49 1.27
N GLY A 708 -15.76 -32.47 1.79
CA GLY A 708 -16.37 -31.49 2.70
C GLY A 708 -15.43 -30.34 3.03
N ASN A 709 -15.97 -29.12 3.18
CA ASN A 709 -15.26 -27.96 3.70
C ASN A 709 -16.27 -26.90 4.21
N ILE A 710 -16.02 -26.26 5.36
CA ILE A 710 -16.89 -25.23 5.97
C ILE A 710 -16.13 -23.92 6.14
N SER A 711 -16.37 -22.93 5.29
CA SER A 711 -15.71 -21.62 5.37
C SER A 711 -16.41 -20.65 6.32
N MET A 712 -15.65 -19.67 6.83
CA MET A 712 -16.17 -18.45 7.43
C MET A 712 -16.38 -17.41 6.30
N ALA A 713 -17.62 -17.17 5.91
CA ALA A 713 -17.95 -16.29 4.78
C ALA A 713 -17.91 -14.79 5.13
N GLN A 714 -18.50 -14.38 6.25
CA GLN A 714 -18.69 -12.94 6.55
C GLN A 714 -18.95 -12.63 8.04
N ILE A 715 -18.34 -11.56 8.58
CA ILE A 715 -18.79 -10.93 9.83
C ILE A 715 -19.97 -10.01 9.54
N VAL A 716 -21.17 -10.46 9.90
CA VAL A 716 -22.45 -9.80 9.56
C VAL A 716 -22.72 -8.62 10.51
N ARG A 717 -22.50 -8.80 11.82
CA ARG A 717 -22.63 -7.71 12.81
C ARG A 717 -21.50 -7.76 13.83
N PRO A 718 -20.80 -6.63 14.12
CA PRO A 718 -21.20 -5.25 13.84
C PRO A 718 -21.07 -4.86 12.36
N ALA A 719 -22.11 -4.22 11.82
CA ALA A 719 -22.28 -4.01 10.38
C ALA A 719 -21.57 -2.76 9.83
N GLY A 720 -21.19 -1.82 10.70
CA GLY A 720 -20.52 -0.56 10.34
C GLY A 720 -19.31 -0.27 11.24
N SER A 721 -18.49 0.71 10.85
CA SER A 721 -17.24 1.06 11.56
C SER A 721 -17.44 1.83 12.87
N ARG A 722 -18.68 2.13 13.28
CA ARG A 722 -19.01 2.78 14.55
C ARG A 722 -20.19 2.13 15.26
N VAL A 723 -20.07 1.97 16.58
CA VAL A 723 -21.10 1.52 17.54
C VAL A 723 -21.18 2.55 18.68
N GLN A 724 -22.23 2.55 19.50
CA GLN A 724 -22.35 3.47 20.65
C GLN A 724 -21.96 2.83 21.97
N VAL A 725 -21.29 3.62 22.82
CA VAL A 725 -21.28 3.36 24.26
C VAL A 725 -22.73 3.27 24.78
N GLY A 726 -23.00 2.33 25.68
CA GLY A 726 -24.36 2.06 26.20
C GLY A 726 -25.30 1.32 25.24
N SER A 727 -24.88 0.96 24.02
CA SER A 727 -25.71 0.19 23.09
C SER A 727 -25.48 -1.32 23.17
N THR A 728 -26.47 -2.10 22.74
CA THR A 728 -26.41 -3.56 22.73
C THR A 728 -26.21 -4.07 21.30
N LEU A 729 -25.14 -4.83 21.09
CA LEU A 729 -24.85 -5.57 19.86
C LEU A 729 -25.33 -7.02 20.03
N VAL A 730 -26.00 -7.54 19.01
CA VAL A 730 -26.21 -8.99 18.85
C VAL A 730 -25.20 -9.46 17.80
N PRO A 731 -24.07 -10.08 18.18
CA PRO A 731 -23.04 -10.47 17.23
C PRO A 731 -23.54 -11.54 16.27
N ALA A 732 -23.10 -11.49 15.01
CA ALA A 732 -23.51 -12.46 14.00
C ALA A 732 -22.46 -12.65 12.91
N GLY A 733 -22.30 -13.90 12.47
CA GLY A 733 -21.43 -14.30 11.35
C GLY A 733 -22.17 -15.22 10.39
N ARG A 734 -21.65 -15.35 9.16
CA ARG A 734 -22.14 -16.24 8.12
C ARG A 734 -21.06 -17.28 7.79
N TRP A 735 -21.49 -18.54 7.69
CA TRP A 735 -20.66 -19.70 7.33
C TRP A 735 -21.29 -20.42 6.14
N GLU A 736 -20.48 -21.09 5.33
CA GLU A 736 -20.94 -21.80 4.12
C GLU A 736 -20.15 -23.09 3.89
N ASN A 737 -20.78 -24.08 3.26
CA ASN A 737 -20.16 -25.36 2.95
C ASN A 737 -19.78 -25.40 1.47
N THR A 738 -18.49 -25.36 1.16
CA THR A 738 -17.95 -25.38 -0.21
C THR A 738 -17.61 -26.79 -0.69
N GLY A 739 -17.67 -27.80 0.18
CA GLY A 739 -17.47 -29.21 -0.18
C GLY A 739 -18.76 -29.94 -0.61
N ILE A 740 -18.61 -31.19 -1.07
CA ILE A 740 -19.69 -31.94 -1.73
C ILE A 740 -20.57 -32.80 -0.80
N SER A 741 -20.32 -32.82 0.51
CA SER A 741 -21.14 -33.52 1.51
C SER A 741 -21.51 -32.65 2.71
N SER A 742 -22.51 -33.09 3.50
CA SER A 742 -22.99 -32.34 4.66
C SER A 742 -22.06 -32.49 5.87
N MET A 743 -21.73 -31.38 6.52
CA MET A 743 -20.81 -31.35 7.66
C MET A 743 -21.43 -30.73 8.92
N ASN A 744 -20.92 -31.17 10.08
CA ASN A 744 -21.17 -30.57 11.39
C ASN A 744 -19.96 -29.72 11.80
N PHE A 745 -20.20 -28.50 12.25
CA PHE A 745 -19.16 -27.54 12.62
C PHE A 745 -19.51 -26.78 13.90
N THR A 746 -18.48 -26.24 14.55
CA THR A 746 -18.60 -25.33 15.69
C THR A 746 -18.17 -23.94 15.25
N ALA A 747 -19.13 -23.01 15.20
CA ALA A 747 -18.86 -21.61 14.97
C ALA A 747 -18.50 -20.91 16.29
N TYR A 748 -17.52 -20.01 16.25
CA TYR A 748 -17.10 -19.19 17.39
C TYR A 748 -17.25 -17.71 17.06
N TYR A 749 -17.63 -16.91 18.05
CA TYR A 749 -17.69 -15.45 17.95
C TYR A 749 -16.98 -14.80 19.14
N PHE A 750 -16.13 -13.83 18.85
CA PHE A 750 -15.30 -13.11 19.80
C PHE A 750 -15.42 -11.58 19.63
N LEU A 751 -15.32 -10.84 20.74
CA LEU A 751 -15.00 -9.41 20.73
C LEU A 751 -13.75 -9.18 21.58
N ASP A 752 -12.75 -8.55 20.98
CA ASP A 752 -11.54 -8.07 21.62
C ASP A 752 -11.63 -6.53 21.77
N SER A 753 -11.19 -6.02 22.91
CA SER A 753 -11.23 -4.60 23.25
C SER A 753 -9.86 -4.18 23.76
N ALA A 754 -9.19 -3.25 23.05
CA ALA A 754 -7.76 -2.96 23.25
C ALA A 754 -6.90 -4.23 23.39
N GLY A 755 -7.03 -5.15 22.42
CA GLY A 755 -6.35 -6.46 22.41
C GLY A 755 -6.92 -7.53 23.36
N THR A 756 -7.65 -7.14 24.40
CA THR A 756 -8.16 -8.07 25.43
C THR A 756 -9.48 -8.73 25.03
N ARG A 757 -9.54 -10.07 25.10
CA ARG A 757 -10.78 -10.86 24.90
C ARG A 757 -11.81 -10.55 26.00
N VAL A 758 -12.89 -9.85 25.65
CA VAL A 758 -13.97 -9.47 26.59
C VAL A 758 -15.31 -10.14 26.30
N TYR A 759 -15.48 -10.72 25.11
CA TYR A 759 -16.62 -11.56 24.75
C TYR A 759 -16.17 -12.82 24.02
N SER A 760 -16.70 -13.97 24.42
CA SER A 760 -16.42 -15.26 23.79
C SER A 760 -17.66 -16.15 23.84
N GLN A 761 -18.15 -16.59 22.68
CA GLN A 761 -19.30 -17.47 22.55
C GLN A 761 -19.10 -18.47 21.39
N SER A 762 -19.84 -19.58 21.41
CA SER A 762 -19.79 -20.59 20.35
C SER A 762 -21.15 -21.26 20.14
N GLN A 763 -21.38 -21.81 18.95
CA GLN A 763 -22.59 -22.54 18.56
C GLN A 763 -22.27 -23.62 17.54
N THR A 764 -22.79 -24.83 17.73
CA THR A 764 -22.70 -25.91 16.74
C THR A 764 -23.84 -25.83 15.71
N ALA A 765 -23.54 -26.12 14.45
CA ALA A 765 -24.51 -26.19 13.36
C ALA A 765 -24.15 -27.28 12.33
N THR A 766 -25.08 -27.56 11.43
CA THR A 766 -24.93 -28.52 10.32
C THR A 766 -25.23 -27.80 9.01
N LEU A 767 -24.37 -27.96 7.99
CA LEU A 767 -24.58 -27.42 6.65
C LEU A 767 -24.48 -28.53 5.59
N ALA A 768 -25.47 -28.58 4.71
CA ALA A 768 -25.40 -29.39 3.48
C ALA A 768 -24.43 -28.78 2.46
N ALA A 769 -23.96 -29.58 1.51
CA ALA A 769 -23.10 -29.15 0.40
C ALA A 769 -23.69 -27.92 -0.34
N GLY A 770 -22.86 -26.90 -0.58
CA GLY A 770 -23.27 -25.64 -1.24
C GLY A 770 -24.21 -24.74 -0.41
N ALA A 771 -24.58 -25.13 0.81
CA ALA A 771 -25.48 -24.35 1.66
C ALA A 771 -24.71 -23.34 2.55
N ASN A 772 -25.42 -22.33 3.06
CA ASN A 772 -24.87 -21.34 3.98
C ASN A 772 -25.87 -20.98 5.09
N VAL A 773 -25.35 -20.51 6.23
CA VAL A 773 -26.13 -20.15 7.42
C VAL A 773 -25.54 -18.92 8.10
N THR A 774 -26.41 -18.03 8.59
CA THR A 774 -26.04 -16.95 9.51
C THR A 774 -26.38 -17.38 10.93
N LEU A 775 -25.41 -17.31 11.84
CA LEU A 775 -25.58 -17.63 13.26
C LEU A 775 -25.52 -16.35 14.09
N GLU A 776 -26.43 -16.24 15.06
CA GLU A 776 -26.52 -15.11 15.99
C GLU A 776 -26.12 -15.56 17.40
N PHE A 777 -25.24 -14.80 18.03
CA PHE A 777 -24.65 -15.14 19.33
C PHE A 777 -25.26 -14.26 20.45
N PRO A 778 -25.18 -14.67 21.73
CA PRO A 778 -25.71 -13.90 22.87
C PRO A 778 -25.30 -12.42 22.85
N SER A 779 -26.23 -11.52 23.18
CA SER A 779 -25.99 -10.07 23.08
C SER A 779 -24.90 -9.55 24.03
N TYR A 780 -24.06 -8.63 23.55
CA TYR A 780 -23.11 -7.86 24.35
C TYR A 780 -23.56 -6.40 24.44
N THR A 781 -23.42 -5.76 25.60
CA THR A 781 -23.77 -4.35 25.81
C THR A 781 -22.54 -3.57 26.21
N PHE A 782 -22.17 -2.55 25.44
CA PHE A 782 -20.99 -1.74 25.69
C PHE A 782 -21.22 -0.80 26.88
N GLY A 783 -20.28 -0.75 27.81
CA GLY A 783 -20.28 0.18 28.93
C GLY A 783 -20.21 1.65 28.49
N PRO A 784 -20.58 2.59 29.37
CA PRO A 784 -20.59 4.04 29.07
C PRO A 784 -19.20 4.63 28.84
N THR A 785 -18.14 3.94 29.27
CA THR A 785 -16.73 4.35 29.20
C THR A 785 -15.92 3.65 28.11
N GLU A 786 -16.49 2.65 27.41
CA GLU A 786 -15.79 1.76 26.46
C GLU A 786 -15.50 2.40 25.08
N SER A 787 -15.26 3.71 25.05
CA SER A 787 -15.13 4.52 23.84
C SER A 787 -13.76 4.38 23.14
N GLN A 788 -13.47 3.19 22.59
CA GLN A 788 -12.18 2.83 21.99
C GLN A 788 -12.30 1.98 20.71
N ASN A 789 -11.18 1.51 20.17
CA ASN A 789 -11.15 0.51 19.09
C ASN A 789 -11.46 -0.89 19.63
N TRP A 790 -12.22 -1.65 18.85
CA TRP A 790 -12.64 -3.02 19.12
C TRP A 790 -12.47 -3.89 17.88
N VAL A 791 -12.17 -5.17 18.08
CA VAL A 791 -12.04 -6.16 16.99
C VAL A 791 -13.05 -7.27 17.21
N ALA A 792 -13.97 -7.44 16.27
CA ALA A 792 -14.75 -8.66 16.14
C ALA A 792 -13.91 -9.74 15.45
N LYS A 793 -13.96 -10.96 15.95
CA LYS A 793 -13.35 -12.13 15.29
C LYS A 793 -14.34 -13.29 15.30
N CYS A 794 -14.37 -14.09 14.24
CA CYS A 794 -15.11 -15.35 14.24
C CYS A 794 -14.26 -16.45 13.62
N SER A 795 -14.53 -17.69 14.02
CA SER A 795 -13.90 -18.86 13.42
C SER A 795 -14.86 -20.04 13.32
N THR A 796 -14.47 -21.07 12.59
CA THR A 796 -15.12 -22.39 12.56
C THR A 796 -14.12 -23.49 12.92
N ALA A 797 -14.65 -24.60 13.42
CA ALA A 797 -13.94 -25.87 13.52
C ALA A 797 -14.92 -27.02 13.17
N ALA A 798 -14.67 -27.74 12.09
CA ALA A 798 -15.44 -28.91 11.68
C ALA A 798 -14.59 -30.19 11.68
N ALA A 799 -15.24 -31.34 11.88
CA ALA A 799 -14.57 -32.63 11.75
C ALA A 799 -14.59 -33.07 10.28
N GLY A 800 -13.42 -33.21 9.67
CA GLY A 800 -13.29 -33.43 8.22
C GLY A 800 -13.28 -32.14 7.38
N ASP A 801 -13.08 -30.96 8.01
CA ASP A 801 -12.62 -29.76 7.30
C ASP A 801 -11.27 -30.05 6.65
N GLN A 802 -11.06 -29.55 5.43
CA GLN A 802 -9.87 -29.85 4.62
C GLN A 802 -9.10 -28.59 4.19
N ILE A 803 -9.73 -27.41 4.27
CA ILE A 803 -9.07 -26.10 4.15
C ILE A 803 -9.15 -25.42 5.53
N ALA A 804 -8.08 -24.71 5.91
CA ALA A 804 -7.99 -24.02 7.20
C ALA A 804 -7.84 -22.49 7.08
N GLY A 805 -7.44 -21.99 5.91
CA GLY A 805 -7.20 -20.56 5.68
C GLY A 805 -8.48 -19.72 5.54
N ASP A 806 -9.60 -20.35 5.19
CA ASP A 806 -10.93 -19.76 5.07
C ASP A 806 -11.74 -19.84 6.38
N ASN A 807 -11.20 -20.47 7.42
CA ASN A 807 -11.90 -20.75 8.68
C ASN A 807 -11.95 -19.60 9.68
N VAL A 808 -11.29 -18.47 9.43
CA VAL A 808 -11.20 -17.32 10.36
C VAL A 808 -11.42 -16.01 9.62
N ARG A 809 -12.19 -15.08 10.23
CA ARG A 809 -12.21 -13.66 9.81
C ARG A 809 -12.18 -12.72 10.99
N THR A 810 -11.70 -11.50 10.75
CA THR A 810 -11.63 -10.39 11.71
C THR A 810 -12.32 -9.15 11.15
N ARG A 811 -12.71 -8.21 12.02
CA ARG A 811 -13.28 -6.91 11.62
C ARG A 811 -13.13 -5.88 12.73
N GLU A 812 -12.52 -4.74 12.43
CA GLU A 812 -12.44 -3.61 13.36
C GLU A 812 -13.72 -2.76 13.38
N PHE A 813 -14.01 -2.16 14.54
CA PHE A 813 -15.01 -1.11 14.71
C PHE A 813 -14.65 -0.20 15.89
N ASN A 814 -15.07 1.07 15.82
CA ASN A 814 -14.94 2.01 16.93
C ASN A 814 -16.21 1.98 17.78
N VAL A 815 -16.10 1.83 19.10
CA VAL A 815 -17.17 2.19 20.04
C VAL A 815 -16.97 3.65 20.41
N THR A 816 -17.99 4.50 20.24
CA THR A 816 -17.85 5.96 20.45
C THR A 816 -19.08 6.61 21.08
N THR A 817 -18.93 7.87 21.47
CA THR A 817 -20.02 8.77 21.92
C THR A 817 -20.71 9.52 20.75
N ALA A 818 -20.24 9.36 19.51
CA ALA A 818 -20.78 10.04 18.34
C ALA A 818 -21.67 9.07 17.52
N PRO A 819 -22.91 9.44 17.14
CA PRO A 819 -23.88 8.52 16.52
C PRO A 819 -23.32 7.65 15.39
N PRO A 820 -23.71 6.37 15.31
CA PRO A 820 -23.24 5.49 14.26
C PRO A 820 -23.83 5.95 12.93
N TRP A 821 -23.14 5.67 11.83
CA TRP A 821 -23.71 5.93 10.52
C TRP A 821 -24.94 5.03 10.29
N PRO A 822 -26.06 5.57 9.77
CA PRO A 822 -27.19 4.78 9.31
C PRO A 822 -26.77 3.58 8.46
N GLU A 823 -27.43 2.44 8.68
CA GLU A 823 -26.99 1.13 8.20
C GLU A 823 -26.73 1.09 6.68
N GLY A 824 -25.67 0.39 6.27
CA GLY A 824 -25.21 0.34 4.88
C GLY A 824 -24.35 1.52 4.42
N TRP A 825 -24.35 2.68 5.12
CA TRP A 825 -23.53 3.83 4.75
C TRP A 825 -22.13 3.82 5.38
N VAL A 826 -21.12 4.06 4.54
CA VAL A 826 -19.70 4.25 4.91
C VAL A 826 -19.19 5.52 4.24
N GLU A 827 -18.41 6.33 4.96
CA GLU A 827 -17.67 7.45 4.35
C GLU A 827 -16.38 6.90 3.73
N VAL A 828 -16.16 7.19 2.46
CA VAL A 828 -14.98 6.79 1.68
C VAL A 828 -14.09 8.02 1.43
N ALA A 829 -12.96 7.86 0.72
CA ALA A 829 -12.03 8.96 0.52
C ALA A 829 -12.71 10.20 -0.08
N ASN A 830 -12.50 11.33 0.60
CA ASN A 830 -13.09 12.62 0.26
C ASN A 830 -12.62 13.13 -1.11
N LEU A 831 -13.49 13.78 -1.88
CA LEU A 831 -13.05 14.45 -3.12
C LEU A 831 -12.04 15.56 -2.78
N PRO A 832 -10.97 15.74 -3.59
CA PRO A 832 -9.97 16.80 -3.39
C PRO A 832 -10.50 18.24 -3.37
N GLY A 833 -11.74 18.48 -3.80
CA GLY A 833 -12.35 19.81 -3.80
C GLY A 833 -13.87 19.79 -3.53
N PRO A 834 -14.43 20.85 -2.92
CA PRO A 834 -15.83 20.88 -2.53
C PRO A 834 -16.78 20.91 -3.73
N VAL A 835 -17.80 20.05 -3.67
CA VAL A 835 -18.77 19.80 -4.75
C VAL A 835 -19.98 20.74 -4.65
N LYS A 836 -20.48 21.22 -5.79
CA LYS A 836 -21.65 22.11 -5.85
C LYS A 836 -22.41 22.04 -7.18
N ASP A 837 -23.12 23.10 -7.56
CA ASP A 837 -23.89 23.19 -8.82
C ASP A 837 -23.06 22.70 -10.04
N GLY A 838 -23.44 21.55 -10.61
CA GLY A 838 -22.69 20.88 -11.70
C GLY A 838 -21.77 19.73 -11.26
N GLY A 839 -21.88 19.26 -10.02
CA GLY A 839 -21.26 18.01 -9.58
C GLY A 839 -22.01 16.78 -10.13
N TRP A 840 -21.27 15.78 -10.61
CA TRP A 840 -21.79 14.53 -11.19
C TRP A 840 -20.82 13.35 -10.98
N LEU A 841 -21.34 12.12 -11.11
CA LEU A 841 -20.63 10.83 -11.13
C LEU A 841 -21.04 10.00 -12.36
N ALA A 842 -20.11 9.22 -12.90
CA ALA A 842 -20.37 8.20 -13.91
C ALA A 842 -19.55 6.95 -13.59
N MET A 843 -20.20 5.79 -13.48
CA MET A 843 -19.50 4.50 -13.39
C MET A 843 -19.08 4.04 -14.78
N ASN A 844 -17.79 3.71 -14.96
CA ASN A 844 -17.34 2.90 -16.09
C ASN A 844 -17.19 1.43 -15.68
N THR A 845 -18.14 0.59 -16.08
CA THR A 845 -18.12 -0.85 -15.76
C THR A 845 -16.97 -1.63 -16.41
N GLY A 846 -16.37 -1.11 -17.49
CA GLY A 846 -15.27 -1.78 -18.20
C GLY A 846 -13.93 -1.73 -17.49
N ASN A 847 -13.72 -0.79 -16.55
CA ASN A 847 -12.49 -0.66 -15.77
C ASN A 847 -12.71 -0.45 -14.27
N GLY A 848 -13.96 -0.49 -13.78
CA GLY A 848 -14.28 -0.35 -12.36
C GLY A 848 -14.05 1.04 -11.77
N LEU A 849 -13.88 2.09 -12.58
CA LEU A 849 -13.60 3.44 -12.08
C LEU A 849 -14.84 4.35 -12.10
N LEU A 850 -15.02 5.13 -11.03
CA LEU A 850 -16.01 6.20 -10.99
C LEU A 850 -15.39 7.53 -11.44
N TYR A 851 -15.83 8.01 -12.59
CA TYR A 851 -15.45 9.32 -13.11
C TYR A 851 -16.36 10.40 -12.55
N GLY A 852 -15.81 11.58 -12.20
CA GLY A 852 -16.60 12.63 -11.55
C GLY A 852 -16.08 14.03 -11.79
N GLY A 853 -16.99 14.93 -12.17
CA GLY A 853 -16.73 16.38 -12.18
C GLY A 853 -17.36 17.03 -10.94
N ARG A 854 -16.65 17.91 -10.23
CA ARG A 854 -17.18 18.56 -9.01
C ARG A 854 -18.02 19.84 -9.26
N GLY A 855 -18.04 20.31 -10.51
CA GLY A 855 -18.76 21.50 -10.96
C GLY A 855 -18.31 22.80 -10.29
N TYR A 856 -19.27 23.56 -9.75
CA TYR A 856 -19.01 24.79 -8.97
C TYR A 856 -18.26 25.93 -9.71
N LYS A 857 -18.30 25.97 -11.06
CA LYS A 857 -17.46 26.84 -11.92
C LYS A 857 -15.96 26.46 -11.95
N ALA A 858 -15.63 25.22 -11.60
CA ALA A 858 -14.33 24.62 -11.86
C ALA A 858 -14.44 23.62 -13.03
N SER A 859 -13.31 23.33 -13.65
CA SER A 859 -13.18 22.33 -14.71
C SER A 859 -12.62 20.99 -14.19
N ASP A 860 -12.33 20.90 -12.89
CA ASP A 860 -11.62 19.77 -12.33
C ASP A 860 -12.43 18.47 -12.46
N PHE A 861 -11.75 17.45 -12.99
CA PHE A 861 -12.27 16.12 -13.32
C PHE A 861 -11.38 15.08 -12.64
N TYR A 862 -11.98 13.98 -12.20
CA TYR A 862 -11.31 12.96 -11.41
C TYR A 862 -11.81 11.56 -11.78
N ALA A 863 -10.99 10.55 -11.54
CA ALA A 863 -11.42 9.17 -11.35
C ALA A 863 -11.29 8.80 -9.87
N TYR A 864 -12.19 7.95 -9.38
CA TYR A 864 -12.11 7.29 -8.09
C TYR A 864 -11.98 5.78 -8.31
N ASP A 865 -10.97 5.21 -7.66
CA ASP A 865 -10.73 3.78 -7.56
C ASP A 865 -11.35 3.30 -6.22
N PRO A 866 -12.39 2.45 -6.26
CA PRO A 866 -13.07 2.00 -5.03
C PRO A 866 -12.36 0.89 -4.25
N ASP A 867 -11.41 0.19 -4.88
CA ASP A 867 -10.66 -0.90 -4.25
C ASP A 867 -9.41 -0.35 -3.57
N ALA A 868 -8.69 0.57 -4.23
CA ALA A 868 -7.65 1.39 -3.60
C ALA A 868 -8.22 2.48 -2.68
N ASN A 869 -9.50 2.83 -2.82
CA ASN A 869 -10.17 3.93 -2.10
C ASN A 869 -9.45 5.29 -2.29
N THR A 870 -9.10 5.66 -3.52
CA THR A 870 -8.35 6.90 -3.83
C THR A 870 -8.94 7.70 -4.99
N TRP A 871 -8.64 9.01 -5.03
CA TRP A 871 -9.05 9.94 -6.10
C TRP A 871 -7.85 10.39 -6.95
N THR A 872 -7.85 10.03 -8.22
CA THR A 872 -6.88 10.48 -9.23
C THR A 872 -7.43 11.73 -9.95
N THR A 873 -6.61 12.78 -10.09
CA THR A 873 -6.99 13.98 -10.85
C THR A 873 -6.68 13.79 -12.34
N LEU A 874 -7.67 14.05 -13.19
CA LEU A 874 -7.59 13.86 -14.64
C LEU A 874 -7.51 15.19 -15.40
N ALA A 875 -7.36 15.14 -16.72
CA ALA A 875 -7.38 16.32 -17.56
C ALA A 875 -8.72 17.08 -17.40
N ALA A 876 -8.64 18.39 -17.21
CA ALA A 876 -9.78 19.20 -16.80
C ALA A 876 -10.81 19.40 -17.95
N ILE A 877 -12.11 19.32 -17.63
CA ILE A 877 -13.24 19.48 -18.57
C ILE A 877 -13.09 20.82 -19.32
N PRO A 878 -13.04 20.84 -20.67
CA PRO A 878 -12.68 22.03 -21.45
C PRO A 878 -13.48 23.28 -21.06
N ALA A 879 -12.79 24.32 -20.56
CA ALA A 879 -13.44 25.51 -20.00
C ALA A 879 -14.20 26.33 -21.06
N GLY A 880 -13.74 26.33 -22.32
CA GLY A 880 -14.37 27.01 -23.46
C GLY A 880 -14.88 28.42 -23.13
N ALA A 881 -16.10 28.75 -23.55
CA ALA A 881 -16.69 30.06 -23.27
C ALA A 881 -17.14 30.28 -21.81
N LYS A 882 -17.43 29.21 -21.04
CA LYS A 882 -17.84 29.25 -19.63
C LYS A 882 -17.47 27.93 -18.92
N PRO A 883 -16.84 27.94 -17.73
CA PRO A 883 -16.51 26.70 -17.01
C PRO A 883 -17.76 25.92 -16.56
N PRO A 884 -17.65 24.59 -16.33
CA PRO A 884 -18.75 23.73 -15.88
C PRO A 884 -19.52 24.26 -14.66
N SER A 885 -20.85 24.21 -14.71
CA SER A 885 -21.72 24.55 -13.59
C SER A 885 -23.12 23.93 -13.73
N LYS A 886 -24.22 24.67 -13.48
CA LYS A 886 -25.60 24.15 -13.52
C LYS A 886 -25.92 23.45 -14.85
N GLY A 887 -26.26 22.16 -14.76
CA GLY A 887 -26.51 21.31 -15.93
C GLY A 887 -25.23 20.80 -16.60
N THR A 888 -24.07 20.85 -15.94
CA THR A 888 -22.99 19.90 -16.26
C THR A 888 -23.43 18.55 -15.77
N ASN A 889 -23.30 17.53 -16.60
CA ASN A 889 -23.50 16.14 -16.22
C ASN A 889 -22.72 15.22 -17.17
N GLY A 890 -22.42 14.00 -16.77
CA GLY A 890 -21.65 13.04 -17.55
C GLY A 890 -22.10 11.60 -17.37
N VAL A 891 -21.77 10.74 -18.33
CA VAL A 891 -22.07 9.30 -18.33
C VAL A 891 -20.96 8.56 -19.08
N ALA A 892 -20.58 7.38 -18.62
CA ALA A 892 -19.62 6.51 -19.32
C ALA A 892 -20.37 5.49 -20.20
N ASP A 893 -19.70 4.97 -21.23
CA ASP A 893 -20.25 3.91 -22.08
C ASP A 893 -20.01 2.48 -21.58
N GLY A 894 -19.29 2.32 -20.46
CA GLY A 894 -18.86 1.02 -19.97
C GLY A 894 -17.59 0.49 -20.67
N SER A 895 -16.90 1.32 -21.47
CA SER A 895 -15.67 0.96 -22.17
C SER A 895 -14.59 2.05 -22.07
N ASN A 896 -14.33 2.84 -23.12
CA ASN A 896 -13.24 3.82 -23.19
C ASN A 896 -13.71 5.29 -23.08
N TYR A 897 -15.02 5.62 -23.14
CA TYR A 897 -15.45 7.02 -23.19
C TYR A 897 -16.34 7.47 -22.03
N VAL A 898 -16.05 8.66 -21.51
CA VAL A 898 -16.94 9.41 -20.60
C VAL A 898 -17.48 10.65 -21.30
N TYR A 899 -18.75 10.61 -21.66
CA TYR A 899 -19.47 11.70 -22.31
C TYR A 899 -19.87 12.76 -21.28
N CYS A 900 -19.77 14.04 -21.63
CA CYS A 900 -20.09 15.15 -20.74
C CYS A 900 -20.83 16.27 -21.50
N HIS A 901 -22.08 16.54 -21.12
CA HIS A 901 -22.73 17.79 -21.49
C HIS A 901 -22.33 18.87 -20.49
N LYS A 902 -21.69 19.94 -20.97
CA LYS A 902 -21.04 20.96 -20.14
C LYS A 902 -22.00 21.94 -19.46
N GLY A 903 -23.21 22.10 -19.98
CA GLY A 903 -24.25 22.92 -19.35
C GLY A 903 -23.89 24.40 -19.21
N ASN A 904 -24.21 24.99 -18.05
CA ASN A 904 -24.00 26.42 -17.75
C ASN A 904 -24.57 27.40 -18.82
N LYS A 905 -25.65 27.00 -19.51
CA LYS A 905 -26.22 27.68 -20.69
C LYS A 905 -25.25 27.69 -21.90
N THR A 906 -24.69 26.54 -22.23
CA THR A 906 -23.91 26.27 -23.45
C THR A 906 -24.51 25.02 -24.13
N PHE A 907 -24.23 24.82 -25.41
CA PHE A 907 -24.61 23.59 -26.12
C PHE A 907 -23.45 22.58 -26.20
N GLU A 908 -22.28 22.96 -25.67
CA GLU A 908 -21.02 22.24 -25.81
C GLU A 908 -21.12 20.82 -25.20
N PHE A 909 -20.84 19.81 -26.03
CA PHE A 909 -20.82 18.40 -25.68
C PHE A 909 -19.43 17.83 -25.96
N TYR A 910 -18.93 16.98 -25.07
CA TYR A 910 -17.58 16.42 -25.16
C TYR A 910 -17.60 14.93 -24.82
N ARG A 911 -16.57 14.20 -25.25
CA ARG A 911 -16.18 12.94 -24.64
C ARG A 911 -14.75 13.03 -24.11
N TYR A 912 -14.50 12.35 -23.00
CA TYR A 912 -13.17 12.03 -22.52
C TYR A 912 -12.81 10.65 -23.04
N ASP A 913 -11.68 10.53 -23.73
CA ASP A 913 -11.07 9.26 -24.08
C ASP A 913 -10.16 8.82 -22.91
N ILE A 914 -10.45 7.66 -22.32
CA ILE A 914 -9.77 7.18 -21.12
C ILE A 914 -8.33 6.76 -21.46
N SER A 915 -8.14 6.00 -22.55
CA SER A 915 -6.84 5.48 -23.00
C SER A 915 -5.81 6.57 -23.31
N THR A 916 -6.23 7.66 -23.97
CA THR A 916 -5.35 8.79 -24.31
C THR A 916 -5.35 9.89 -23.25
N GLY A 917 -6.33 9.89 -22.35
CA GLY A 917 -6.51 10.90 -21.32
C GLY A 917 -6.96 12.28 -21.81
N VAL A 918 -7.55 12.37 -23.02
CA VAL A 918 -7.85 13.62 -23.73
C VAL A 918 -9.36 13.89 -23.83
N TRP A 919 -9.75 15.18 -23.80
CA TRP A 919 -11.11 15.63 -24.10
C TRP A 919 -11.28 16.04 -25.56
N GLU A 920 -12.24 15.43 -26.25
CA GLU A 920 -12.67 15.78 -27.61
C GLU A 920 -14.01 16.53 -27.57
N GLN A 921 -14.16 17.59 -28.39
CA GLN A 921 -15.45 18.24 -28.58
C GLN A 921 -16.27 17.52 -29.66
N LEU A 922 -17.47 17.08 -29.29
CA LEU A 922 -18.43 16.44 -30.17
C LEU A 922 -19.42 17.46 -30.75
N ALA A 923 -20.35 17.01 -31.58
CA ALA A 923 -21.40 17.86 -32.10
C ALA A 923 -22.23 18.49 -30.97
N ASP A 924 -22.40 19.81 -31.02
CA ASP A 924 -23.16 20.59 -30.02
C ASP A 924 -24.61 20.07 -29.87
N VAL A 925 -25.10 20.05 -28.62
CA VAL A 925 -26.45 19.63 -28.25
C VAL A 925 -27.51 20.39 -29.07
N PRO A 926 -28.50 19.71 -29.66
CA PRO A 926 -29.49 20.36 -30.52
C PRO A 926 -30.35 21.38 -29.75
N GLY A 927 -30.78 22.43 -30.45
CA GLY A 927 -31.65 23.47 -29.91
C GLY A 927 -32.95 22.92 -29.30
N GLY A 928 -33.51 21.86 -29.92
CA GLY A 928 -34.77 21.22 -29.54
C GLY A 928 -36.00 22.12 -29.71
N THR A 929 -37.17 21.58 -29.39
CA THR A 929 -38.48 22.26 -29.39
C THR A 929 -38.47 23.60 -28.64
N SER A 930 -37.61 23.75 -27.62
CA SER A 930 -37.48 24.99 -26.84
C SER A 930 -36.48 26.00 -27.40
N GLY A 931 -35.59 25.59 -28.30
CA GLY A 931 -34.51 26.41 -28.86
C GLY A 931 -33.54 26.95 -27.80
N LYS A 932 -33.23 26.21 -26.74
CA LYS A 932 -32.35 26.66 -25.64
C LYS A 932 -31.32 25.59 -25.21
N PRO A 933 -30.15 26.02 -24.72
CA PRO A 933 -29.17 25.12 -24.11
C PRO A 933 -29.65 24.59 -22.76
N GLY A 934 -29.22 23.38 -22.41
CA GLY A 934 -29.56 22.71 -21.16
C GLY A 934 -29.15 23.51 -19.92
N LYS A 935 -29.96 23.45 -18.87
CA LYS A 935 -29.70 24.12 -17.57
C LYS A 935 -29.73 23.18 -16.37
N ASN A 936 -30.49 22.09 -16.47
CA ASN A 936 -30.56 20.98 -15.51
C ASN A 936 -30.60 19.68 -16.33
N SER A 937 -29.60 19.40 -17.15
CA SER A 937 -29.60 18.18 -17.95
C SER A 937 -29.27 16.95 -17.12
N ASP A 938 -29.73 15.81 -17.60
CA ASP A 938 -29.23 14.50 -17.18
C ASP A 938 -29.01 13.58 -18.38
N LEU A 939 -28.14 12.59 -18.21
CA LEU A 939 -27.61 11.71 -19.26
C LEU A 939 -27.77 10.24 -18.88
N ALA A 940 -28.08 9.40 -19.86
CA ALA A 940 -28.01 7.95 -19.73
C ALA A 940 -27.36 7.37 -21.00
N TYR A 941 -26.51 6.35 -20.84
CA TYR A 941 -25.97 5.59 -21.97
C TYR A 941 -26.73 4.27 -22.11
N TYR A 942 -27.03 3.88 -23.34
CA TYR A 942 -27.54 2.54 -23.69
C TYR A 942 -27.26 2.24 -25.17
N ASP A 943 -26.77 1.04 -25.47
CA ASP A 943 -26.66 0.47 -26.82
C ASP A 943 -26.06 1.41 -27.89
N GLY A 944 -24.89 2.02 -27.61
CA GLY A 944 -24.25 2.94 -28.55
C GLY A 944 -24.87 4.35 -28.62
N PHE A 945 -25.85 4.68 -27.77
CA PHE A 945 -26.50 5.98 -27.71
C PHE A 945 -26.35 6.68 -26.35
N VAL A 946 -26.05 7.97 -26.38
CA VAL A 946 -26.12 8.85 -25.19
C VAL A 946 -27.43 9.62 -25.22
N TYR A 947 -28.38 9.24 -24.37
CA TYR A 947 -29.67 9.90 -24.20
C TYR A 947 -29.55 11.12 -23.29
N LEU A 948 -30.28 12.19 -23.62
CA LEU A 948 -30.19 13.50 -22.96
C LEU A 948 -31.57 14.10 -22.68
N LEU A 949 -31.89 14.31 -21.40
CA LEU A 949 -33.06 15.09 -20.97
C LEU A 949 -32.64 16.54 -20.64
N LYS A 950 -33.17 17.55 -21.35
CA LYS A 950 -32.80 18.97 -21.14
C LYS A 950 -33.71 19.66 -20.11
N GLY A 951 -33.49 19.38 -18.83
CA GLY A 951 -34.34 19.91 -17.74
C GLY A 951 -34.48 21.45 -17.66
N ASN A 952 -35.60 21.87 -17.05
CA ASN A 952 -36.41 23.09 -17.26
C ASN A 952 -37.31 23.07 -18.51
N LYS A 953 -37.16 22.09 -19.38
CA LYS A 953 -37.96 21.88 -20.60
C LYS A 953 -38.24 20.39 -20.78
N SER A 954 -38.97 20.07 -21.84
CA SER A 954 -39.32 18.73 -22.29
C SER A 954 -38.42 18.23 -23.44
N ASP A 955 -37.43 19.01 -23.91
CA ASP A 955 -36.58 18.54 -25.01
C ASP A 955 -35.82 17.25 -24.60
N PHE A 956 -36.02 16.19 -25.39
CA PHE A 956 -35.37 14.89 -25.24
C PHE A 956 -34.75 14.49 -26.58
N ALA A 957 -33.55 13.92 -26.54
CA ALA A 957 -32.77 13.56 -27.73
C ALA A 957 -31.78 12.45 -27.38
N ARG A 958 -31.20 11.80 -28.39
CA ARG A 958 -30.05 10.92 -28.22
C ARG A 958 -28.92 11.28 -29.18
N TYR A 959 -27.69 11.06 -28.76
CA TYR A 959 -26.50 11.14 -29.60
C TYR A 959 -26.12 9.73 -30.02
N ASN A 960 -26.03 9.49 -31.32
CA ASN A 960 -25.59 8.24 -31.93
C ASN A 960 -24.06 8.25 -32.01
N VAL A 961 -23.40 7.37 -31.25
CA VAL A 961 -21.93 7.34 -31.17
C VAL A 961 -21.31 6.87 -32.49
N ALA A 962 -21.95 5.92 -33.19
CA ALA A 962 -21.43 5.35 -34.43
C ALA A 962 -21.49 6.31 -35.62
N THR A 963 -22.54 7.14 -35.73
CA THR A 963 -22.66 8.17 -36.79
C THR A 963 -22.20 9.56 -36.35
N ALA A 964 -21.82 9.72 -35.08
CA ALA A 964 -21.46 10.98 -34.44
C ALA A 964 -22.52 12.11 -34.51
N THR A 965 -23.81 11.77 -34.67
CA THR A 965 -24.92 12.72 -34.87
C THR A 965 -25.97 12.71 -33.77
N TRP A 966 -26.61 13.86 -33.53
CA TRP A 966 -27.80 13.97 -32.67
C TRP A 966 -29.09 13.61 -33.41
N GLU A 967 -29.89 12.74 -32.80
CA GLU A 967 -31.23 12.34 -33.22
C GLU A 967 -32.28 12.97 -32.31
N ALA A 968 -33.34 13.54 -32.89
CA ALA A 968 -34.47 14.08 -32.14
C ALA A 968 -35.44 12.98 -31.72
N LEU A 969 -35.86 12.99 -30.46
CA LEU A 969 -36.83 12.05 -29.90
C LEU A 969 -38.12 12.79 -29.49
N PRO A 970 -39.24 12.08 -29.24
CA PRO A 970 -40.45 12.70 -28.71
C PRO A 970 -40.21 13.43 -27.38
N ASP A 971 -40.72 14.67 -27.29
CA ASP A 971 -40.60 15.56 -26.13
C ASP A 971 -41.08 14.87 -24.82
N ALA A 972 -40.26 14.95 -23.77
CA ALA A 972 -40.47 14.26 -22.50
C ALA A 972 -41.78 14.70 -21.78
N PRO A 973 -42.65 13.74 -21.37
CA PRO A 973 -44.04 13.97 -20.98
C PRO A 973 -44.33 15.18 -20.10
N ALA A 974 -45.43 15.86 -20.41
CA ALA A 974 -45.88 17.03 -19.65
C ALA A 974 -46.22 16.67 -18.19
N GLY A 975 -46.85 15.52 -17.93
CA GLY A 975 -47.22 15.08 -16.58
C GLY A 975 -48.11 16.08 -15.84
N SER A 976 -48.01 16.13 -14.51
CA SER A 976 -48.74 17.10 -13.68
C SER A 976 -48.44 18.56 -14.04
N LYS A 977 -47.20 18.87 -14.48
CA LYS A 977 -46.74 20.18 -14.95
C LYS A 977 -45.62 20.05 -15.98
N ALA A 978 -45.78 20.69 -17.14
CA ALA A 978 -44.86 20.60 -18.28
C ALA A 978 -43.37 20.87 -17.96
N LYS A 979 -43.06 21.67 -16.94
CA LYS A 979 -41.67 21.97 -16.55
C LYS A 979 -41.05 20.84 -15.70
N TRP A 980 -40.12 20.09 -16.29
CA TRP A 980 -39.14 19.28 -15.55
C TRP A 980 -38.23 20.21 -14.72
N ASP A 981 -38.26 20.16 -13.39
CA ASP A 981 -37.46 21.09 -12.54
C ASP A 981 -36.05 20.54 -12.23
N LYS A 982 -35.29 21.21 -11.35
CA LYS A 982 -34.00 20.69 -10.86
C LYS A 982 -34.18 19.39 -10.08
N GLY A 983 -33.23 18.46 -10.18
CA GLY A 983 -33.37 17.11 -9.62
C GLY A 983 -34.39 16.28 -10.39
N SER A 984 -34.62 16.60 -11.67
CA SER A 984 -35.12 15.63 -12.63
C SER A 984 -33.93 14.84 -13.14
N TRP A 985 -34.10 13.53 -13.30
CA TRP A 985 -33.04 12.60 -13.70
C TRP A 985 -33.57 11.51 -14.64
N ILE A 986 -32.68 10.88 -15.41
CA ILE A 986 -32.93 9.74 -16.27
C ILE A 986 -31.94 8.61 -15.97
N VAL A 987 -32.37 7.36 -16.09
CA VAL A 987 -31.48 6.19 -15.92
C VAL A 987 -31.94 5.04 -16.81
N SER A 988 -31.01 4.33 -17.44
CA SER A 988 -31.31 3.09 -18.18
C SER A 988 -31.36 1.89 -17.23
N ASP A 989 -32.15 0.89 -17.57
CA ASP A 989 -32.16 -0.43 -16.91
C ASP A 989 -31.16 -1.44 -17.48
N GLY A 990 -30.45 -1.09 -18.57
CA GLY A 990 -29.61 -2.04 -19.31
C GLY A 990 -30.40 -3.09 -20.12
N ALA A 991 -31.73 -3.02 -20.15
CA ALA A 991 -32.63 -3.98 -20.79
C ALA A 991 -33.56 -3.35 -21.86
N GLY A 992 -33.49 -2.04 -22.07
CA GLY A 992 -34.18 -1.33 -23.16
C GLY A 992 -35.16 -0.24 -22.72
N LEU A 993 -35.25 0.05 -21.41
CA LEU A 993 -36.04 1.17 -20.90
C LEU A 993 -35.15 2.27 -20.31
N ILE A 994 -35.63 3.51 -20.44
CA ILE A 994 -35.07 4.67 -19.75
C ILE A 994 -36.15 5.23 -18.82
N TYR A 995 -35.89 5.15 -17.52
CA TYR A 995 -36.75 5.68 -16.48
C TYR A 995 -36.45 7.17 -16.26
N ALA A 996 -37.48 8.02 -16.23
CA ALA A 996 -37.34 9.47 -16.13
C ALA A 996 -38.18 10.04 -14.98
N HIS A 997 -37.51 10.54 -13.93
CA HIS A 997 -38.14 11.12 -12.74
C HIS A 997 -38.17 12.65 -12.80
N LYS A 998 -39.33 13.24 -12.50
CA LYS A 998 -39.58 14.67 -12.62
C LYS A 998 -39.38 15.41 -11.29
N GLY A 999 -38.20 15.99 -11.11
CA GLY A 999 -37.85 16.79 -9.94
C GLY A 999 -38.94 17.82 -9.60
N LYS A 1000 -39.20 17.98 -8.29
CA LYS A 1000 -40.23 18.82 -7.65
C LYS A 1000 -41.69 18.42 -7.89
N TYR A 1001 -41.99 17.64 -8.93
CA TYR A 1001 -43.36 17.23 -9.26
C TYR A 1001 -43.62 15.75 -8.97
N HIS A 1002 -42.58 14.93 -8.98
CA HIS A 1002 -42.58 13.49 -8.68
C HIS A 1002 -43.35 12.65 -9.71
N ASP A 1003 -43.78 13.22 -10.83
CA ASP A 1003 -44.19 12.45 -11.99
C ASP A 1003 -43.02 11.52 -12.43
N PHE A 1004 -43.31 10.26 -12.74
CA PHE A 1004 -42.31 9.26 -13.10
C PHE A 1004 -42.76 8.51 -14.36
N PHE A 1005 -41.85 8.25 -15.29
CA PHE A 1005 -42.16 7.74 -16.64
C PHE A 1005 -41.10 6.73 -17.09
N THR A 1006 -41.45 5.93 -18.10
CA THR A 1006 -40.52 5.15 -18.92
C THR A 1006 -40.52 5.65 -20.36
N PHE A 1007 -39.37 5.56 -21.01
CA PHE A 1007 -39.20 5.64 -22.45
C PHE A 1007 -38.67 4.29 -22.94
N ASP A 1008 -39.32 3.74 -23.95
CA ASP A 1008 -38.96 2.47 -24.59
C ASP A 1008 -38.06 2.76 -25.79
N VAL A 1009 -36.84 2.21 -25.80
CA VAL A 1009 -35.81 2.57 -26.80
C VAL A 1009 -35.99 1.87 -28.14
N ALA A 1010 -36.74 0.76 -28.20
CA ALA A 1010 -36.97 -0.02 -29.41
C ALA A 1010 -38.10 0.57 -30.26
N THR A 1011 -39.17 1.04 -29.60
CA THR A 1011 -40.30 1.74 -30.21
C THR A 1011 -40.09 3.25 -30.33
N LEU A 1012 -39.13 3.80 -29.56
CA LEU A 1012 -38.87 5.23 -29.38
C LEU A 1012 -40.08 6.00 -28.81
N THR A 1013 -40.86 5.38 -27.93
CA THR A 1013 -42.07 5.98 -27.34
C THR A 1013 -42.00 6.14 -25.82
N TRP A 1014 -42.69 7.16 -25.30
CA TRP A 1014 -42.93 7.32 -23.86
C TRP A 1014 -44.14 6.49 -23.43
N GLY A 1015 -44.03 5.83 -22.28
CA GLY A 1015 -45.12 5.06 -21.69
C GLY A 1015 -46.39 5.88 -21.48
N SER A 1016 -47.54 5.35 -21.90
CA SER A 1016 -48.84 6.03 -21.88
C SER A 1016 -49.37 6.35 -20.48
N THR A 1017 -48.85 5.66 -19.46
CA THR A 1017 -49.32 5.74 -18.07
C THR A 1017 -48.12 6.10 -17.17
N PRO A 1018 -48.19 7.17 -16.37
CA PRO A 1018 -47.13 7.49 -15.41
C PRO A 1018 -46.98 6.39 -14.35
N LEU A 1019 -45.75 6.11 -13.96
CA LEU A 1019 -45.43 5.25 -12.82
C LEU A 1019 -45.70 5.96 -11.50
N SER A 1020 -45.81 5.17 -10.42
CA SER A 1020 -45.82 5.68 -9.04
C SER A 1020 -44.65 6.63 -8.80
N GLY A 1021 -44.92 7.86 -8.40
CA GLY A 1021 -43.90 8.85 -8.06
C GLY A 1021 -43.20 8.58 -6.73
N MET A 1022 -41.94 9.03 -6.60
CA MET A 1022 -41.21 8.98 -5.32
C MET A 1022 -42.05 9.67 -4.22
N PRO A 1023 -42.30 9.06 -3.04
CA PRO A 1023 -43.20 9.65 -2.04
C PRO A 1023 -42.76 11.02 -1.51
N PHE A 1024 -43.76 11.87 -1.21
CA PHE A 1024 -43.55 13.20 -0.63
C PHE A 1024 -43.15 13.19 0.85
N THR A 1025 -43.44 12.11 1.59
CA THR A 1025 -43.15 12.00 3.03
C THR A 1025 -42.29 10.77 3.26
N GLY A 1026 -41.12 10.98 3.87
CA GLY A 1026 -40.27 9.91 4.41
C GLY A 1026 -40.36 9.74 5.92
N GLN A 1027 -39.53 8.85 6.47
CA GLN A 1027 -39.36 8.48 7.89
C GLN A 1027 -39.29 9.69 8.84
N LEU A 1028 -38.76 10.83 8.39
CA LEU A 1028 -38.70 12.08 9.16
C LEU A 1028 -40.04 12.84 9.27
N GLY A 1029 -41.16 12.26 8.80
CA GLY A 1029 -42.53 12.76 8.92
C GLY A 1029 -42.82 14.06 8.17
N LYS A 1030 -41.93 14.49 7.27
CA LYS A 1030 -41.95 15.83 6.67
C LYS A 1030 -42.23 15.75 5.18
N ASN A 1031 -43.30 16.41 4.75
CA ASN A 1031 -43.57 16.66 3.33
C ASN A 1031 -42.38 17.40 2.68
N LYS A 1032 -41.63 16.70 1.83
CA LYS A 1032 -40.47 17.19 1.08
C LYS A 1032 -40.60 16.85 -0.40
N LYS A 1033 -40.18 17.80 -1.23
CA LYS A 1033 -40.16 17.65 -2.68
C LYS A 1033 -38.73 17.40 -3.13
N SER A 1034 -38.53 16.44 -4.04
CA SER A 1034 -37.25 16.25 -4.72
C SER A 1034 -36.85 17.55 -5.45
N LYS A 1035 -35.57 17.93 -5.39
CA LYS A 1035 -35.00 19.15 -6.00
C LYS A 1035 -33.50 18.95 -6.26
N ASP A 1036 -32.77 20.04 -6.51
CA ASP A 1036 -31.31 20.18 -6.47
C ASP A 1036 -30.60 19.05 -5.67
N GLY A 1037 -29.88 18.15 -6.33
CA GLY A 1037 -29.22 16.99 -5.67
C GLY A 1037 -30.03 15.69 -5.64
N SER A 1038 -31.14 15.61 -6.38
CA SER A 1038 -31.84 14.36 -6.63
C SER A 1038 -31.29 13.74 -7.90
N SER A 1039 -30.94 12.47 -7.82
CA SER A 1039 -30.42 11.61 -8.89
C SER A 1039 -30.83 10.16 -8.59
N GLY A 1040 -30.68 9.25 -9.55
CA GLY A 1040 -31.01 7.83 -9.40
C GLY A 1040 -30.13 6.92 -10.23
N ALA A 1041 -29.65 5.83 -9.62
CA ALA A 1041 -28.87 4.77 -10.27
C ALA A 1041 -29.70 3.47 -10.35
N PHE A 1042 -29.56 2.71 -11.43
CA PHE A 1042 -30.22 1.41 -11.59
C PHE A 1042 -29.29 0.27 -11.14
N TYR A 1043 -29.86 -0.76 -10.52
CA TYR A 1043 -29.21 -2.03 -10.23
C TYR A 1043 -30.29 -3.11 -9.98
N ASP A 1044 -30.13 -4.30 -10.56
CA ASP A 1044 -30.93 -5.52 -10.30
C ASP A 1044 -32.46 -5.28 -10.15
N GLY A 1045 -33.10 -4.84 -11.24
CA GLY A 1045 -34.54 -4.60 -11.26
C GLY A 1045 -35.03 -3.46 -10.35
N ALA A 1046 -34.12 -2.61 -9.85
CA ALA A 1046 -34.46 -1.53 -8.95
C ALA A 1046 -33.68 -0.22 -9.23
N ILE A 1047 -34.27 0.91 -8.83
CA ILE A 1047 -33.68 2.24 -8.95
C ILE A 1047 -33.48 2.86 -7.58
N TYR A 1048 -32.25 3.24 -7.28
CA TYR A 1048 -31.77 3.75 -6.00
C TYR A 1048 -31.55 5.26 -6.14
N ALA A 1049 -32.40 6.05 -5.51
CA ALA A 1049 -32.53 7.48 -5.78
C ALA A 1049 -32.43 8.36 -4.52
N LEU A 1050 -31.54 9.35 -4.58
CA LEU A 1050 -31.47 10.42 -3.60
C LEU A 1050 -32.64 11.38 -3.83
N LYS A 1051 -33.39 11.78 -2.80
CA LYS A 1051 -34.42 12.83 -2.94
C LYS A 1051 -33.81 14.23 -3.11
N GLY A 1052 -32.58 14.47 -2.64
CA GLY A 1052 -31.93 15.77 -2.75
C GLY A 1052 -32.64 16.88 -1.98
N GLY A 1053 -32.58 18.11 -2.48
CA GLY A 1053 -33.43 19.21 -2.01
C GLY A 1053 -33.22 19.68 -0.56
N ASN A 1054 -32.03 19.43 0.01
CA ASN A 1054 -31.69 19.64 1.43
C ASN A 1054 -32.37 18.62 2.37
N THR A 1055 -32.50 17.38 1.92
CA THR A 1055 -32.94 16.20 2.70
C THR A 1055 -31.79 15.19 2.89
N VAL A 1056 -32.08 14.09 3.58
CA VAL A 1056 -31.23 12.90 3.71
C VAL A 1056 -31.97 11.63 3.23
N GLU A 1057 -33.09 11.84 2.55
CA GLU A 1057 -34.07 10.83 2.17
C GLU A 1057 -33.54 10.07 0.94
N PHE A 1058 -33.36 8.75 1.07
CA PHE A 1058 -32.80 7.86 0.06
C PHE A 1058 -33.75 6.69 -0.18
N TRP A 1059 -34.06 6.39 -1.44
CA TRP A 1059 -35.23 5.61 -1.83
C TRP A 1059 -34.89 4.52 -2.85
N LYS A 1060 -35.53 3.35 -2.73
CA LYS A 1060 -35.47 2.26 -3.70
C LYS A 1060 -36.83 2.13 -4.40
N PHE A 1061 -36.85 2.04 -5.72
CA PHE A 1061 -38.03 1.69 -6.53
C PHE A 1061 -37.81 0.33 -7.17
N VAL A 1062 -38.67 -0.64 -6.89
CA VAL A 1062 -38.60 -1.97 -7.53
C VAL A 1062 -39.47 -1.96 -8.79
N THR A 1063 -38.88 -2.15 -9.97
CA THR A 1063 -39.56 -1.95 -11.25
C THR A 1063 -40.70 -2.94 -11.46
N GLY A 1064 -40.47 -4.22 -11.13
CA GLY A 1064 -41.46 -5.30 -11.25
C GLY A 1064 -42.68 -5.18 -10.33
N THR A 1065 -42.66 -4.32 -9.31
CA THR A 1065 -43.79 -4.09 -8.39
C THR A 1065 -44.30 -2.65 -8.36
N GLY A 1066 -43.65 -1.73 -9.09
CA GLY A 1066 -44.01 -0.30 -9.11
C GLY A 1066 -43.96 0.40 -7.74
N THR A 1067 -43.21 -0.15 -6.78
CA THR A 1067 -43.27 0.24 -5.36
C THR A 1067 -42.01 0.98 -4.92
N TRP A 1068 -42.19 2.07 -4.18
CA TRP A 1068 -41.12 2.85 -3.54
C TRP A 1068 -40.99 2.49 -2.05
N THR A 1069 -39.76 2.23 -1.61
CA THR A 1069 -39.36 2.01 -0.21
C THR A 1069 -38.29 3.03 0.17
N GLU A 1070 -38.31 3.57 1.39
CA GLU A 1070 -37.23 4.43 1.89
C GLU A 1070 -36.18 3.58 2.61
N LEU A 1071 -34.92 3.74 2.20
CA LEU A 1071 -33.76 3.06 2.77
C LEU A 1071 -33.20 3.82 3.98
N ALA A 1072 -32.05 3.38 4.50
CA ALA A 1072 -31.32 4.10 5.54
C ALA A 1072 -30.95 5.52 5.07
N LEU A 1073 -31.26 6.53 5.90
CA LEU A 1073 -31.06 7.94 5.58
C LEU A 1073 -29.57 8.27 5.38
N MET A 1074 -29.25 9.06 4.36
CA MET A 1074 -27.86 9.44 4.09
C MET A 1074 -27.28 10.28 5.27
N PRO A 1075 -26.06 10.02 5.76
CA PRO A 1075 -25.57 10.60 7.02
C PRO A 1075 -25.59 12.15 7.06
N GLU A 1076 -26.11 12.74 8.13
CA GLU A 1076 -26.16 14.21 8.28
C GLU A 1076 -24.83 14.87 8.62
N ILE A 1077 -23.84 14.10 9.07
CA ILE A 1077 -22.49 14.57 9.43
C ILE A 1077 -21.53 13.57 8.78
N GLY A 1078 -20.33 14.03 8.43
CA GLY A 1078 -19.19 13.19 8.07
C GLY A 1078 -17.90 13.74 8.67
N SER A 1079 -16.78 13.31 8.10
CA SER A 1079 -15.41 13.73 8.38
C SER A 1079 -15.23 15.26 8.47
N THR A 1080 -16.04 16.06 7.76
CA THR A 1080 -15.96 17.53 7.83
C THR A 1080 -16.55 18.15 9.11
N GLY A 1081 -17.17 17.33 9.98
CA GLY A 1081 -17.81 17.72 11.24
C GLY A 1081 -19.06 18.60 11.09
N LYS A 1082 -19.48 18.90 9.85
CA LYS A 1082 -20.53 19.90 9.56
C LYS A 1082 -21.84 19.22 9.23
N LYS A 1083 -22.92 19.65 9.89
CA LYS A 1083 -24.28 19.17 9.59
C LYS A 1083 -24.67 19.55 8.16
N LYS A 1084 -24.72 18.55 7.28
CA LYS A 1084 -24.88 18.66 5.83
C LYS A 1084 -25.93 17.68 5.33
N ARG A 1085 -26.44 17.95 4.13
CA ARG A 1085 -27.59 17.28 3.52
C ARG A 1085 -27.48 17.35 2.00
N VAL A 1086 -28.07 16.39 1.30
CA VAL A 1086 -28.01 16.28 -0.16
C VAL A 1086 -28.64 17.51 -0.82
N LYS A 1087 -27.89 18.18 -1.69
CA LYS A 1087 -28.30 19.43 -2.36
C LYS A 1087 -27.61 19.57 -3.71
N ALA A 1088 -27.64 20.76 -4.35
CA ALA A 1088 -26.94 21.02 -5.61
C ALA A 1088 -25.49 20.48 -5.62
N GLY A 1089 -25.19 19.59 -6.57
CA GLY A 1089 -23.95 18.81 -6.65
C GLY A 1089 -23.98 17.46 -5.94
N GLY A 1090 -25.13 17.04 -5.41
CA GLY A 1090 -25.35 15.69 -4.95
C GLY A 1090 -25.85 14.81 -6.08
N ASP A 1091 -25.37 13.58 -6.12
CA ASP A 1091 -25.52 12.65 -7.23
C ASP A 1091 -25.26 11.20 -6.74
N ILE A 1092 -25.62 10.18 -7.52
CA ILE A 1092 -25.41 8.76 -7.19
C ILE A 1092 -25.12 7.92 -8.43
N ALA A 1093 -24.15 7.00 -8.31
CA ALA A 1093 -23.84 5.99 -9.32
C ALA A 1093 -23.80 4.59 -8.68
N GLY A 1094 -24.17 3.56 -9.44
CA GLY A 1094 -24.06 2.15 -9.01
C GLY A 1094 -22.64 1.61 -9.19
N TRP A 1095 -22.28 0.58 -8.42
CA TRP A 1095 -20.98 -0.10 -8.51
C TRP A 1095 -20.90 -1.12 -9.67
N GLY A 1096 -22.04 -1.62 -10.15
CA GLY A 1096 -22.09 -2.70 -11.15
C GLY A 1096 -21.88 -4.08 -10.52
N ALA A 1097 -20.77 -4.30 -9.81
CA ALA A 1097 -20.44 -5.55 -9.15
C ALA A 1097 -21.14 -5.71 -7.77
N GLY A 1098 -22.47 -5.65 -7.75
CA GLY A 1098 -23.29 -5.86 -6.53
C GLY A 1098 -24.15 -4.64 -6.13
N PRO A 1099 -24.99 -4.77 -5.08
CA PRO A 1099 -25.91 -3.73 -4.59
C PRO A 1099 -25.18 -2.63 -3.79
N ALA A 1100 -24.10 -2.11 -4.37
CA ALA A 1100 -23.28 -1.03 -3.84
C ALA A 1100 -23.39 0.23 -4.72
N PHE A 1101 -23.34 1.40 -4.10
CA PHE A 1101 -23.57 2.69 -4.74
C PHE A 1101 -22.64 3.74 -4.15
N PHE A 1102 -22.25 4.71 -4.95
CA PHE A 1102 -21.38 5.82 -4.56
C PHE A 1102 -22.11 7.13 -4.74
N ALA A 1103 -22.06 8.00 -3.73
CA ALA A 1103 -22.95 9.16 -3.63
C ALA A 1103 -22.25 10.44 -3.15
N LEU A 1104 -22.53 11.54 -3.85
CA LEU A 1104 -22.16 12.90 -3.48
C LEU A 1104 -23.28 13.56 -2.68
N LYS A 1105 -22.96 14.30 -1.60
CA LYS A 1105 -23.92 15.20 -0.94
C LYS A 1105 -24.04 16.57 -1.62
N GLY A 1106 -23.03 16.97 -2.41
CA GLY A 1106 -22.92 18.32 -2.97
C GLY A 1106 -22.82 19.37 -1.87
N ASN A 1107 -23.60 20.45 -1.98
CA ASN A 1107 -23.84 21.40 -0.88
C ASN A 1107 -22.55 22.03 -0.27
N LYS A 1108 -21.46 22.11 -1.05
CA LYS A 1108 -20.09 22.45 -0.60
C LYS A 1108 -19.55 21.48 0.47
N THR A 1109 -19.64 20.18 0.22
CA THR A 1109 -18.92 19.14 0.95
C THR A 1109 -17.83 18.55 0.05
N THR A 1110 -16.79 18.00 0.66
CA THR A 1110 -15.85 17.03 0.07
C THR A 1110 -16.30 15.58 0.35
N GLU A 1111 -17.18 15.41 1.36
CA GLU A 1111 -17.74 14.15 1.84
C GLU A 1111 -18.28 13.25 0.73
N PHE A 1112 -17.70 12.06 0.60
CA PHE A 1112 -18.05 11.03 -0.38
C PHE A 1112 -18.44 9.73 0.33
N TRP A 1113 -19.42 9.03 -0.20
CA TRP A 1113 -20.12 7.98 0.54
C TRP A 1113 -20.36 6.76 -0.31
N ARG A 1114 -20.02 5.58 0.24
CA ARG A 1114 -20.47 4.28 -0.26
C ARG A 1114 -21.72 3.89 0.51
N TYR A 1115 -22.74 3.44 -0.20
CA TYR A 1115 -23.83 2.65 0.35
C TYR A 1115 -23.66 1.21 -0.12
N VAL A 1116 -23.94 0.25 0.74
CA VAL A 1116 -24.20 -1.14 0.37
C VAL A 1116 -25.54 -1.51 0.98
N GLU A 1117 -26.48 -2.03 0.19
CA GLU A 1117 -27.76 -2.47 0.75
C GLU A 1117 -27.52 -3.66 1.69
N PRO A 1118 -27.95 -3.59 2.97
CA PRO A 1118 -27.80 -4.70 3.90
C PRO A 1118 -28.52 -5.94 3.37
N ALA A 1119 -27.88 -7.11 3.48
CA ALA A 1119 -28.53 -8.37 3.16
C ALA A 1119 -29.83 -8.50 3.96
N ALA A 1120 -30.96 -8.72 3.26
CA ALA A 1120 -32.28 -8.58 3.85
C ALA A 1120 -32.43 -9.47 5.11
N PRO A 1121 -32.72 -8.90 6.30
CA PRO A 1121 -32.86 -9.69 7.50
C PRO A 1121 -34.05 -10.63 7.38
N LEU A 1122 -33.89 -11.88 7.81
CA LEU A 1122 -34.99 -12.83 7.95
C LEU A 1122 -36.09 -12.19 8.81
N ALA A 1123 -37.28 -12.04 8.24
CA ALA A 1123 -38.27 -11.06 8.69
C ALA A 1123 -38.65 -11.22 10.17
N GLN A 1124 -38.26 -10.25 11.00
CA GLN A 1124 -38.76 -10.15 12.37
C GLN A 1124 -40.26 -9.80 12.36
N PRO A 1125 -41.10 -10.46 13.18
CA PRO A 1125 -42.51 -10.11 13.29
C PRO A 1125 -42.69 -8.79 14.07
N GLU A 1126 -43.28 -7.78 13.42
CA GLU A 1126 -43.51 -6.47 14.04
C GLU A 1126 -44.42 -6.55 15.28
N ARG A 1127 -44.02 -5.88 16.36
CA ARG A 1127 -44.76 -5.83 17.63
C ARG A 1127 -45.79 -4.69 17.65
N GLY A 1128 -46.76 -4.73 16.71
CA GLY A 1128 -47.88 -3.78 16.64
C GLY A 1128 -49.12 -4.27 17.40
N GLY A 1129 -49.41 -3.69 18.58
CA GLY A 1129 -50.49 -4.17 19.45
C GLY A 1129 -51.89 -3.64 19.13
N VAL A 1130 -52.66 -4.34 18.29
CA VAL A 1130 -54.13 -4.21 18.17
C VAL A 1130 -54.77 -5.62 18.13
N ALA A 1131 -56.04 -5.74 18.53
CA ALA A 1131 -56.71 -7.03 18.74
C ALA A 1131 -56.86 -7.91 17.47
N ALA A 1132 -57.00 -9.21 17.70
CA ALA A 1132 -56.89 -10.26 16.69
C ALA A 1132 -57.93 -10.18 15.54
N GLN A 1133 -57.45 -10.47 14.33
CA GLN A 1133 -58.23 -10.85 13.16
C GLN A 1133 -57.77 -12.25 12.69
N PRO A 1134 -58.63 -13.08 12.07
CA PRO A 1134 -58.23 -14.40 11.59
C PRO A 1134 -57.20 -14.30 10.45
N VAL A 1135 -56.04 -14.95 10.63
CA VAL A 1135 -54.98 -14.97 9.60
C VAL A 1135 -55.40 -15.88 8.45
N ALA A 1136 -55.77 -15.28 7.31
CA ALA A 1136 -56.02 -16.01 6.07
C ALA A 1136 -54.69 -16.45 5.43
N LEU A 1137 -54.49 -17.76 5.27
CA LEU A 1137 -53.28 -18.34 4.69
C LEU A 1137 -53.27 -18.21 3.17
N LYS A 1138 -52.36 -17.40 2.63
CA LYS A 1138 -52.17 -17.17 1.18
C LYS A 1138 -51.65 -18.39 0.39
N GLY A 1139 -51.24 -19.47 1.07
CA GLY A 1139 -50.80 -20.72 0.46
C GLY A 1139 -51.23 -21.93 1.29
N TYR A 1140 -50.87 -23.13 0.83
CA TYR A 1140 -51.11 -24.36 1.58
C TYR A 1140 -50.26 -24.41 2.85
N GLY A 1141 -50.80 -24.98 3.93
CA GLY A 1141 -50.17 -25.00 5.24
C GLY A 1141 -51.17 -24.88 6.38
N PHE A 1142 -50.67 -24.67 7.60
CA PHE A 1142 -51.49 -24.30 8.74
C PHE A 1142 -50.74 -23.37 9.70
N ALA A 1143 -51.50 -22.69 10.56
CA ALA A 1143 -51.00 -21.88 11.66
C ALA A 1143 -51.68 -22.30 12.98
N LEU A 1144 -50.97 -22.07 14.09
CA LEU A 1144 -51.48 -22.24 15.46
C LEU A 1144 -51.54 -20.86 16.14
N SER A 1145 -52.68 -20.52 16.72
CA SER A 1145 -52.86 -19.26 17.46
C SER A 1145 -53.77 -19.44 18.70
N PRO A 1146 -53.36 -18.99 19.91
CA PRO A 1146 -52.06 -18.40 20.21
C PRO A 1146 -50.93 -19.44 20.12
N ASN A 1147 -49.69 -18.96 19.98
CA ASN A 1147 -48.46 -19.75 20.04
C ASN A 1147 -47.31 -18.79 20.41
N PRO A 1148 -46.77 -18.81 21.65
CA PRO A 1148 -46.98 -19.80 22.71
C PRO A 1148 -48.42 -19.95 23.23
N VAL A 1149 -48.70 -21.11 23.82
CA VAL A 1149 -50.00 -21.51 24.36
C VAL A 1149 -49.96 -21.51 25.89
N ASN A 1150 -50.62 -20.52 26.50
CA ASN A 1150 -50.59 -20.26 27.95
C ASN A 1150 -51.86 -20.73 28.70
N ARG A 1151 -52.77 -21.44 28.01
CA ARG A 1151 -54.04 -21.99 28.58
C ARG A 1151 -54.37 -23.40 28.08
N GLY A 1152 -53.38 -24.08 27.50
CA GLY A 1152 -53.53 -25.43 26.94
C GLY A 1152 -54.58 -25.56 25.83
N VAL A 1153 -54.86 -24.51 25.06
CA VAL A 1153 -55.71 -24.59 23.85
C VAL A 1153 -55.13 -23.70 22.76
N ALA A 1154 -55.01 -24.22 21.54
CA ALA A 1154 -54.64 -23.47 20.34
C ALA A 1154 -55.72 -23.59 19.27
N THR A 1155 -55.85 -22.58 18.40
CA THR A 1155 -56.66 -22.65 17.19
C THR A 1155 -55.76 -23.07 16.02
N LEU A 1156 -56.03 -24.24 15.45
CA LEU A 1156 -55.43 -24.73 14.21
C LEU A 1156 -56.20 -24.14 13.02
N SER A 1157 -55.60 -23.21 12.30
CA SER A 1157 -56.16 -22.64 11.05
C SER A 1157 -55.41 -23.22 9.85
N TYR A 1158 -56.09 -23.84 8.89
CA TYR A 1158 -55.46 -24.63 7.83
C TYR A 1158 -55.99 -24.34 6.43
N ASN A 1159 -55.13 -24.56 5.43
CA ASN A 1159 -55.40 -24.52 3.99
C ASN A 1159 -54.70 -25.72 3.35
N LEU A 1160 -55.46 -26.67 2.82
CA LEU A 1160 -54.97 -27.93 2.25
C LEU A 1160 -55.17 -27.96 0.72
N PRO A 1161 -54.40 -28.76 -0.04
CA PRO A 1161 -54.60 -28.89 -1.48
C PRO A 1161 -56.04 -29.30 -1.85
N SER A 1162 -56.59 -30.27 -1.13
CA SER A 1162 -57.96 -30.79 -1.26
C SER A 1162 -58.65 -30.91 0.11
N ALA A 1163 -59.98 -31.01 0.10
CA ALA A 1163 -60.74 -31.47 1.26
C ALA A 1163 -60.60 -33.00 1.42
N GLY A 1164 -60.68 -33.51 2.65
CA GLY A 1164 -60.54 -34.95 2.94
C GLY A 1164 -60.24 -35.25 4.40
N ALA A 1165 -59.88 -36.50 4.71
CA ALA A 1165 -59.37 -36.84 6.02
C ALA A 1165 -57.98 -36.22 6.23
N ALA A 1166 -57.77 -35.58 7.38
CA ALA A 1166 -56.48 -35.04 7.80
C ALA A 1166 -56.17 -35.46 9.23
N ARG A 1167 -54.91 -35.81 9.49
CA ARG A 1167 -54.36 -36.22 10.77
C ARG A 1167 -53.50 -35.09 11.31
N VAL A 1168 -53.74 -34.72 12.56
CA VAL A 1168 -52.88 -33.80 13.32
C VAL A 1168 -52.18 -34.62 14.39
N SER A 1169 -50.86 -34.54 14.47
CA SER A 1169 -50.12 -35.06 15.62
C SER A 1169 -49.23 -34.00 16.25
N VAL A 1170 -49.10 -34.06 17.57
CA VAL A 1170 -48.18 -33.26 18.36
C VAL A 1170 -47.07 -34.19 18.81
N VAL A 1171 -45.83 -33.81 18.53
CA VAL A 1171 -44.62 -34.61 18.71
C VAL A 1171 -43.70 -33.89 19.69
N ASP A 1172 -43.15 -34.59 20.67
CA ASP A 1172 -42.15 -34.02 21.57
C ASP A 1172 -40.75 -33.99 20.93
N VAL A 1173 -39.77 -33.42 21.63
CA VAL A 1173 -38.38 -33.28 21.17
C VAL A 1173 -37.65 -34.61 20.96
N THR A 1174 -38.19 -35.74 21.43
CA THR A 1174 -37.64 -37.09 21.21
C THR A 1174 -38.21 -37.76 19.95
N GLY A 1175 -39.12 -37.10 19.24
CA GLY A 1175 -39.81 -37.65 18.06
C GLY A 1175 -41.03 -38.51 18.40
N ARG A 1176 -41.38 -38.65 19.68
CA ARG A 1176 -42.58 -39.38 20.14
C ARG A 1176 -43.83 -38.53 19.96
N GLU A 1177 -44.89 -39.13 19.43
CA GLU A 1177 -46.21 -38.49 19.41
C GLU A 1177 -46.84 -38.49 20.82
N VAL A 1178 -47.20 -37.30 21.29
CA VAL A 1178 -47.80 -37.05 22.61
C VAL A 1178 -49.29 -36.73 22.55
N LEU A 1179 -49.80 -36.32 21.38
CA LEU A 1179 -51.23 -36.16 21.12
C LEU A 1179 -51.51 -36.39 19.63
N VAL A 1180 -52.60 -37.09 19.29
CA VAL A 1180 -53.01 -37.32 17.89
C VAL A 1180 -54.51 -37.06 17.77
N ARG A 1181 -54.92 -36.37 16.70
CA ARG A 1181 -56.32 -36.05 16.40
C ARG A 1181 -56.58 -36.09 14.89
N THR A 1182 -57.47 -36.98 14.46
CA THR A 1182 -57.98 -37.00 13.07
C THR A 1182 -59.18 -36.07 12.94
N LEU A 1183 -59.31 -35.38 11.82
CA LEU A 1183 -60.48 -34.58 11.44
C LEU A 1183 -60.83 -34.77 9.96
N THR A 1184 -62.12 -34.57 9.62
CA THR A 1184 -62.52 -34.36 8.22
C THR A 1184 -62.32 -32.89 7.92
N ALA A 1185 -61.28 -32.57 7.15
CA ALA A 1185 -60.89 -31.21 6.83
C ALA A 1185 -61.55 -30.74 5.53
N ASN A 1186 -62.14 -29.54 5.57
CA ASN A 1186 -62.45 -28.80 4.35
C ASN A 1186 -61.13 -28.32 3.70
N ARG A 1187 -61.18 -27.84 2.45
CA ARG A 1187 -59.99 -27.30 1.78
C ARG A 1187 -59.38 -26.12 2.57
N THR A 1188 -60.20 -25.33 3.24
CA THR A 1188 -59.79 -24.33 4.24
C THR A 1188 -60.69 -24.43 5.46
N GLY A 1189 -60.14 -24.25 6.66
CA GLY A 1189 -60.93 -24.27 7.89
C GLY A 1189 -60.15 -23.93 9.15
N THR A 1190 -60.86 -23.95 10.28
CA THR A 1190 -60.27 -23.80 11.63
C THR A 1190 -60.80 -24.89 12.56
N THR A 1191 -60.01 -25.30 13.56
CA THR A 1191 -60.46 -26.18 14.63
C THR A 1191 -59.62 -25.99 15.90
N SER A 1192 -60.19 -26.23 17.08
CA SER A 1192 -59.44 -26.18 18.33
C SER A 1192 -58.56 -27.42 18.50
N LEU A 1193 -57.35 -27.21 19.01
CA LEU A 1193 -56.42 -28.23 19.47
C LEU A 1193 -56.27 -28.09 20.99
N GLU A 1194 -56.84 -29.05 21.71
CA GLU A 1194 -56.73 -29.15 23.17
C GLU A 1194 -55.35 -29.72 23.55
N LEU A 1195 -54.63 -29.00 24.40
CA LEU A 1195 -53.22 -29.22 24.73
C LEU A 1195 -52.97 -29.24 26.26
N LYS A 1196 -54.04 -29.17 27.08
CA LYS A 1196 -53.98 -29.02 28.55
C LYS A 1196 -53.24 -30.13 29.31
N GLY A 1197 -52.95 -31.26 28.65
CA GLY A 1197 -52.18 -32.38 29.20
C GLY A 1197 -50.68 -32.37 28.86
N LEU A 1198 -50.20 -31.38 28.10
CA LEU A 1198 -48.78 -31.26 27.75
C LEU A 1198 -48.05 -30.40 28.78
N SER A 1199 -46.84 -30.81 29.16
CA SER A 1199 -45.92 -30.00 29.98
C SER A 1199 -45.43 -28.77 29.22
N ALA A 1200 -45.05 -27.71 29.93
CA ALA A 1200 -44.36 -26.56 29.34
C ALA A 1200 -43.10 -27.02 28.58
N GLY A 1201 -42.94 -26.55 27.34
CA GLY A 1201 -41.90 -27.06 26.45
C GLY A 1201 -42.14 -26.79 24.97
N VAL A 1202 -41.24 -27.31 24.14
CA VAL A 1202 -41.30 -27.24 22.67
C VAL A 1202 -41.80 -28.56 22.10
N TYR A 1203 -42.76 -28.45 21.18
CA TYR A 1203 -43.33 -29.56 20.43
C TYR A 1203 -43.34 -29.23 18.93
N LEU A 1204 -43.44 -30.25 18.09
CA LEU A 1204 -43.74 -30.12 16.67
C LEU A 1204 -45.17 -30.58 16.42
N VAL A 1205 -46.01 -29.74 15.84
CA VAL A 1205 -47.32 -30.17 15.34
C VAL A 1205 -47.17 -30.50 13.86
N LYS A 1206 -47.60 -31.69 13.46
CA LYS A 1206 -47.73 -32.13 12.07
C LYS A 1206 -49.19 -32.05 11.66
N LEU A 1207 -49.44 -31.68 10.40
CA LEU A 1207 -50.72 -31.83 9.71
C LEU A 1207 -50.46 -32.64 8.45
N GLU A 1208 -51.15 -33.78 8.33
CA GLU A 1208 -50.95 -34.80 7.32
C GLU A 1208 -52.30 -35.05 6.63
N SER A 1209 -52.38 -34.83 5.32
CA SER A 1209 -53.51 -35.25 4.48
C SER A 1209 -52.96 -36.01 3.26
N PRO A 1210 -53.80 -36.70 2.46
CA PRO A 1210 -53.33 -37.40 1.27
C PRO A 1210 -52.49 -36.48 0.37
N ASN A 1211 -51.25 -36.91 0.11
CA ASN A 1211 -50.23 -36.20 -0.67
C ASN A 1211 -49.80 -34.82 -0.12
N TYR A 1212 -50.06 -34.50 1.15
CA TYR A 1212 -49.61 -33.25 1.76
C TYR A 1212 -49.31 -33.38 3.26
N THR A 1213 -48.04 -33.29 3.63
CA THR A 1213 -47.58 -33.25 5.03
C THR A 1213 -46.80 -31.96 5.27
N THR A 1214 -47.12 -31.28 6.37
CA THR A 1214 -46.44 -30.06 6.82
C THR A 1214 -46.32 -30.07 8.34
N ALA A 1215 -45.33 -29.37 8.89
CA ALA A 1215 -45.13 -29.26 10.34
C ALA A 1215 -44.87 -27.82 10.77
N THR A 1216 -45.18 -27.50 12.03
CA THR A 1216 -44.82 -26.21 12.65
C THR A 1216 -44.49 -26.39 14.13
N LYS A 1217 -43.70 -25.46 14.67
CA LYS A 1217 -43.31 -25.45 16.09
C LYS A 1217 -44.47 -24.97 16.96
N LEU A 1218 -44.78 -25.71 18.01
CA LEU A 1218 -45.67 -25.34 19.10
C LEU A 1218 -44.85 -25.10 20.36
N ILE A 1219 -45.14 -24.01 21.08
CA ILE A 1219 -44.58 -23.74 22.40
C ILE A 1219 -45.73 -23.77 23.41
N VAL A 1220 -45.63 -24.61 24.43
CA VAL A 1220 -46.54 -24.63 25.58
C VAL A 1220 -45.84 -23.94 26.75
N GLN A 1221 -46.56 -23.06 27.46
CA GLN A 1221 -46.08 -22.34 28.64
C GLN A 1221 -46.93 -22.69 29.87
#